data_AF-A0A316KZJ1-F1
#
_entry.id   AF-A0A316KZJ1-F1
#
_cell.length_a   1.000
_cell.length_b   1.000
_cell.length_c   1.000
_cell.angle_alpha   90.00
_cell.angle_beta   90.00
_cell.angle_gamma   90.00
#
_symmetry.space_group_name_H-M   'P 1'
#
loop_
_entity.id
_entity.type
_entity.pdbx_description
1 polymer ?
#
loop_
_entity_poly.entity_id
_entity_poly.type
_entity_poly.pdbx_seq_one_letter_code
_entity_poly.pdbx_strand_id
1 'polypeptide(L)'
;MLFIWLSKKENWPLIFWVLLSLAMLICPSFFWINDYITTPQHGHFDCFETVSEIIQKPENSKNRWWYEAFFVLDFVWAFFTLTLIGMAISKTTFRDFFRFNGLHWSIKIYVILASIAYLADVTEGILYLTYTFVGLQAMVYLKIGAYVICLLFFLYWLLQTFIVKNFKSFLRFVNTSLVSLFFIATIYLLITLMPQGGTLVVQLFYNPPNIVIFFFLLMFLSLILSHYPIYTDIWSSDINKEVRLRMDSRLNLLGFGIIYYDTSGLSANSPFRNPVVLSFRRSLGLLLYVAVFNIMFGVISRYFEVHFNVLKISLFVFAVTVFIYYLEGMTHKHWTNVLYGKGVPPATLNKNIGYILSYVRWFPHYFLLCVLGAVLVAILASELKWHRHAVLLFMIVLGLQMFLYIMFKISRAFLKYVFITKRLYFKNRTMYDDRIARYFIAYYRKNPNKRPRRLFMAFGNLSDNITYLRLMRFSGILSLAVIFWANYSVPMATFLNPIVVILFYIILIYSLFMIIFKHLLYYGRNTGVRFRRFFRFGIPLMLILIIAAANYGSRQSNDLHELNRVVRKTDMDFKTYLKSRMENHPGNGKENYFFIGSYGGGLKANLWNLLLLNELDSIYREDFFSKTLVVSGVSGGAVGIGNYTSLVAHLGEAPTFYEEIFKIGRSNVLSNELVYLLGRDWLREYNPYYSHHGTDRSYRSMEVHAKLTQLDSFNTKGLEDVWREAYENRDGQYPLLILNSTGVGGQQGVATSVPFPDDAFPGALITNKFKKADSLTLTYYGAVSTTNRFPIFSPTAKIKEKGAFIDGGYFENSGLLSAMEVYDAMAKDGTLEYTDNVQPIFINIINSKDFYVKQKLKEYKLEPNAKTDPSEYQSIIETITSTNILPYYILEKLKARGFAVELIMMPHKISLEDVESSMRGEVEDPIAIMDKLKLHNDSIDDALNKYQLYDLKNWGVVEPPLARLLSVPAARYQQAMVKEHPLIREKIDFRIKEYIKSKIPVDTTFQYLIRQVEYSPNIYKLKNGYDEAWQIKKEDSVRNDSL
;
A
#
# COMPACT_ATOMS: atom_id res chain seq x y z
N MET A 1 -24.67 -29.98 3.66
CA MET A 1 -24.39 -30.39 5.04
C MET A 1 -24.16 -29.19 5.95
N LEU A 2 -23.49 -28.11 5.54
CA LEU A 2 -23.54 -26.84 6.29
C LEU A 2 -24.99 -26.44 6.62
N PHE A 3 -25.90 -26.43 5.64
CA PHE A 3 -27.32 -26.19 5.88
C PHE A 3 -27.99 -27.22 6.82
N ILE A 4 -27.55 -28.49 6.79
CA ILE A 4 -28.04 -29.57 7.68
C ILE A 4 -27.46 -29.41 9.10
N TRP A 5 -26.24 -28.90 9.20
CA TRP A 5 -25.56 -28.60 10.45
C TRP A 5 -26.18 -27.34 11.07
N LEU A 6 -26.43 -26.30 10.28
CA LEU A 6 -27.16 -25.10 10.66
C LEU A 6 -28.62 -25.41 11.07
N SER A 7 -29.26 -26.38 10.42
CA SER A 7 -30.64 -26.77 10.75
C SER A 7 -30.77 -27.64 12.00
N LYS A 8 -29.66 -28.15 12.56
CA LYS A 8 -29.68 -28.83 13.86
C LYS A 8 -29.82 -27.78 14.96
N LYS A 9 -30.92 -27.85 15.72
CA LYS A 9 -31.20 -26.96 16.86
C LYS A 9 -30.04 -26.88 17.87
N GLU A 10 -29.28 -27.96 18.05
CA GLU A 10 -28.12 -28.02 18.95
C GLU A 10 -26.98 -27.04 18.57
N ASN A 11 -26.89 -26.61 17.31
CA ASN A 11 -25.86 -25.69 16.83
C ASN A 11 -26.28 -24.22 16.84
N TRP A 12 -27.55 -23.92 17.14
CA TRP A 12 -28.07 -22.55 17.19
C TRP A 12 -27.31 -21.63 18.16
N PRO A 13 -26.92 -22.08 19.38
CA PRO A 13 -26.12 -21.25 20.29
C PRO A 13 -24.79 -20.79 19.67
N LEU A 14 -24.12 -21.66 18.91
CA LEU A 14 -22.86 -21.31 18.24
C LEU A 14 -23.08 -20.33 17.08
N ILE A 15 -24.14 -20.51 16.29
CA ILE A 15 -24.50 -19.58 15.19
C ILE A 15 -24.82 -18.20 15.76
N PHE A 16 -25.63 -18.17 16.81
CA PHE A 16 -26.00 -16.94 17.51
C PHE A 16 -24.74 -16.26 18.07
N TRP A 17 -23.83 -17.00 18.68
CA TRP A 17 -22.55 -16.48 19.15
C TRP A 17 -21.66 -15.93 18.03
N VAL A 18 -21.61 -16.56 16.84
CA VAL A 18 -20.87 -16.02 15.69
C VAL A 18 -21.46 -14.69 15.23
N LEU A 19 -22.79 -14.58 15.17
CA LEU A 19 -23.47 -13.33 14.83
C LEU A 19 -23.24 -12.25 15.89
N LEU A 20 -23.31 -12.60 17.17
CA LEU A 20 -22.99 -11.70 18.28
C LEU A 20 -21.53 -11.27 18.26
N SER A 21 -20.59 -12.16 17.97
CA SER A 21 -19.17 -11.83 17.87
C SER A 21 -18.91 -10.86 16.73
N LEU A 22 -19.59 -11.05 15.59
CA LEU A 22 -19.53 -10.09 14.49
C LEU A 22 -20.14 -8.75 14.89
N ALA A 23 -21.27 -8.75 15.60
CA ALA A 23 -21.89 -7.53 16.13
C ALA A 23 -20.96 -6.82 17.13
N MET A 24 -20.27 -7.54 18.03
CA MET A 24 -19.29 -7.00 18.98
C MET A 24 -18.02 -6.45 18.31
N LEU A 25 -17.68 -6.91 17.11
CA LEU A 25 -16.58 -6.33 16.33
C LEU A 25 -17.01 -5.09 15.55
N ILE A 26 -18.28 -5.01 15.16
CA ILE A 26 -18.84 -3.90 14.38
C ILE A 26 -19.35 -2.76 15.27
N CYS A 27 -20.01 -3.07 16.39
CA CYS A 27 -20.62 -2.09 17.29
C CYS A 27 -19.62 -1.03 17.80
N PRO A 28 -18.42 -1.40 18.29
CA PRO A 28 -17.41 -0.41 18.67
C PRO A 28 -16.98 0.50 17.53
N SER A 29 -17.08 0.05 16.27
CA SER A 29 -16.65 0.88 15.13
C SER A 29 -17.57 2.05 14.81
N PHE A 30 -18.76 2.06 15.40
CA PHE A 30 -19.66 3.20 15.38
C PHE A 30 -19.58 4.07 16.64
N PHE A 31 -18.70 3.70 17.60
CA PHE A 31 -18.40 4.50 18.78
C PHE A 31 -16.98 5.04 18.66
N TRP A 32 -16.86 6.34 18.38
CA TRP A 32 -15.57 7.00 18.35
C TRP A 32 -15.76 8.48 18.67
N ILE A 33 -14.96 9.00 19.59
CA ILE A 33 -14.97 10.41 19.96
C ILE A 33 -13.53 10.93 19.95
N ASN A 34 -13.20 11.72 18.93
CA ASN A 34 -12.01 12.57 18.86
C ASN A 34 -10.66 11.82 19.07
N ASP A 35 -10.51 10.60 18.54
CA ASP A 35 -9.31 9.73 18.62
C ASP A 35 -8.83 9.27 20.01
N TYR A 36 -9.17 9.98 21.09
CA TYR A 36 -8.78 9.60 22.44
C TYR A 36 -9.73 8.58 23.07
N ILE A 37 -11.03 8.67 22.77
CA ILE A 37 -12.06 7.75 23.27
C ILE A 37 -12.49 6.86 22.10
N THR A 38 -11.72 5.79 21.89
CA THR A 38 -11.85 4.90 20.72
C THR A 38 -12.69 3.66 20.98
N THR A 39 -13.02 3.36 22.24
CA THR A 39 -13.82 2.19 22.60
C THR A 39 -14.73 2.50 23.80
N PRO A 40 -15.92 1.88 23.89
CA PRO A 40 -16.82 2.11 25.04
C PRO A 40 -16.19 1.74 26.39
N GLN A 41 -15.37 0.67 26.42
CA GLN A 41 -14.52 0.31 27.57
C GLN A 41 -13.19 1.09 27.52
N HIS A 42 -13.26 2.42 27.65
CA HIS A 42 -12.15 3.32 27.32
C HIS A 42 -10.92 3.20 28.23
N GLY A 43 -11.03 2.67 29.46
CA GLY A 43 -9.88 2.44 30.35
C GLY A 43 -9.21 3.69 30.93
N HIS A 44 -9.67 4.90 30.57
CA HIS A 44 -9.24 6.17 31.15
C HIS A 44 -9.74 6.34 32.60
N PHE A 45 -9.05 5.72 33.55
CA PHE A 45 -9.44 5.74 34.97
C PHE A 45 -9.09 7.07 35.65
N ASP A 46 -7.96 7.69 35.31
CA ASP A 46 -7.49 8.91 35.98
C ASP A 46 -8.32 10.15 35.63
N CYS A 47 -8.97 10.15 34.46
CA CYS A 47 -9.85 11.23 33.99
C CYS A 47 -11.27 10.72 33.65
N PHE A 48 -11.72 9.68 34.37
CA PHE A 48 -12.98 9.00 34.09
C PHE A 48 -14.20 9.92 34.07
N GLU A 49 -14.28 10.86 35.02
CA GLU A 49 -15.38 11.82 35.13
C GLU A 49 -15.45 12.74 33.90
N THR A 50 -14.31 13.32 33.51
CA THR A 50 -14.20 14.17 32.31
C THR A 50 -14.60 13.42 31.04
N VAL A 51 -14.13 12.18 30.87
CA VAL A 51 -14.49 11.33 29.72
C VAL A 51 -15.99 11.01 29.73
N SER A 52 -16.56 10.73 30.90
CA SER A 52 -17.99 10.45 31.08
C SER A 52 -18.85 11.66 30.72
N GLU A 53 -18.44 12.87 31.09
CA GLU A 53 -19.11 14.11 30.71
C GLU A 53 -19.09 14.30 29.18
N ILE A 54 -17.94 14.06 28.54
CA ILE A 54 -17.79 14.17 27.07
C ILE A 54 -18.76 13.21 26.35
N ILE A 55 -18.87 11.96 26.80
CA ILE A 55 -19.79 10.97 26.21
C ILE A 55 -21.25 11.42 26.35
N GLN A 56 -21.59 12.08 27.45
CA GLN A 56 -22.96 12.52 27.76
C GLN A 56 -23.37 13.82 27.07
N LYS A 57 -22.44 14.57 26.46
CA LYS A 57 -22.76 15.81 25.75
C LYS A 57 -23.82 15.57 24.65
N PRO A 58 -24.79 16.50 24.45
CA PRO A 58 -25.86 16.33 23.45
C PRO A 58 -25.35 16.10 22.02
N GLU A 59 -24.24 16.72 21.66
CA GLU A 59 -23.55 16.55 20.37
C GLU A 59 -23.11 15.10 20.11
N ASN A 60 -22.87 14.32 21.17
CA ASN A 60 -22.43 12.92 21.11
C ASN A 60 -23.57 11.91 21.29
N SER A 61 -24.84 12.34 21.21
CA SER A 61 -26.02 11.47 21.41
C SER A 61 -26.03 10.19 20.56
N LYS A 62 -25.56 10.24 19.31
CA LYS A 62 -25.39 9.04 18.46
C LYS A 62 -24.32 8.10 18.99
N ASN A 63 -23.18 8.63 19.42
CA ASN A 63 -22.10 7.84 20.03
C ASN A 63 -22.58 7.21 21.33
N ARG A 64 -23.31 7.95 22.17
CA ARG A 64 -23.92 7.43 23.40
C ARG A 64 -24.84 6.23 23.14
N TRP A 65 -25.65 6.25 22.08
CA TRP A 65 -26.47 5.08 21.74
C TRP A 65 -25.62 3.83 21.44
N TRP A 66 -24.53 3.98 20.67
CA TRP A 66 -23.61 2.88 20.38
C TRP A 66 -22.81 2.43 21.60
N TYR A 67 -22.48 3.36 22.50
CA TYR A 67 -21.89 3.08 23.81
C TYR A 67 -22.81 2.18 24.65
N GLU A 68 -24.09 2.54 24.79
CA GLU A 68 -25.07 1.77 25.54
C GLU A 68 -25.34 0.40 24.88
N ALA A 69 -25.52 0.39 23.56
CA ALA A 69 -25.74 -0.83 22.79
C ALA A 69 -24.57 -1.82 22.91
N PHE A 70 -23.33 -1.32 22.99
CA PHE A 70 -22.15 -2.16 23.18
C PHE A 70 -22.25 -2.99 24.46
N PHE A 71 -22.57 -2.39 25.61
CA PHE A 71 -22.66 -3.13 26.88
C PHE A 71 -23.80 -4.14 26.89
N VAL A 72 -24.95 -3.82 26.27
CA VAL A 72 -26.05 -4.78 26.10
C VAL A 72 -25.60 -5.99 25.27
N LEU A 73 -24.88 -5.75 24.17
CA LEU A 73 -24.32 -6.82 23.35
C LEU A 73 -23.24 -7.61 24.10
N ASP A 74 -22.39 -6.94 24.88
CA ASP A 74 -21.29 -7.54 25.65
C ASP A 74 -21.85 -8.51 26.69
N PHE A 75 -22.90 -8.12 27.44
CA PHE A 75 -23.55 -8.99 28.43
C PHE A 75 -24.05 -10.30 27.81
N VAL A 76 -24.69 -10.22 26.65
CA VAL A 76 -25.17 -11.43 25.97
C VAL A 76 -23.99 -12.22 25.40
N TRP A 77 -23.01 -11.53 24.80
CA TRP A 77 -21.85 -12.16 24.19
C TRP A 77 -20.96 -12.88 25.20
N ALA A 78 -20.66 -12.27 26.34
CA ALA A 78 -19.86 -12.83 27.43
C ALA A 78 -20.47 -14.14 27.95
N PHE A 79 -21.78 -14.15 28.22
CA PHE A 79 -22.51 -15.34 28.65
C PHE A 79 -22.35 -16.50 27.65
N PHE A 80 -22.60 -16.25 26.37
CA PHE A 80 -22.48 -17.29 25.33
C PHE A 80 -21.03 -17.74 25.14
N THR A 81 -20.06 -16.81 25.19
CA THR A 81 -18.64 -17.12 25.03
C THR A 81 -18.16 -18.08 26.12
N LEU A 82 -18.39 -17.73 27.38
CA LEU A 82 -18.00 -18.55 28.52
C LEU A 82 -18.75 -19.90 28.53
N THR A 83 -20.04 -19.90 28.20
CA THR A 83 -20.82 -21.15 28.12
C THR A 83 -20.28 -22.07 27.01
N LEU A 84 -19.97 -21.53 25.83
CA LEU A 84 -19.44 -22.32 24.71
C LEU A 84 -18.03 -22.86 24.98
N ILE A 85 -17.17 -22.08 25.63
CA ILE A 85 -15.85 -22.55 26.09
C ILE A 85 -16.04 -23.70 27.08
N GLY A 86 -16.93 -23.54 28.07
CA GLY A 86 -17.28 -24.58 29.02
C GLY A 86 -17.77 -25.87 28.35
N MET A 87 -18.67 -25.76 27.38
CA MET A 87 -19.16 -26.88 26.57
C MET A 87 -18.05 -27.56 25.76
N ALA A 88 -17.11 -26.78 25.21
CA ALA A 88 -15.99 -27.33 24.45
C ALA A 88 -15.06 -28.16 25.34
N ILE A 89 -14.76 -27.66 26.55
CA ILE A 89 -13.92 -28.34 27.54
C ILE A 89 -14.63 -29.59 28.09
N SER A 90 -15.92 -29.48 28.42
CA SER A 90 -16.72 -30.57 29.01
C SER A 90 -17.16 -31.63 28.01
N LYS A 91 -17.19 -31.29 26.71
CA LYS A 91 -17.79 -32.10 25.64
C LYS A 91 -19.29 -32.39 25.84
N THR A 92 -20.00 -31.51 26.55
CA THR A 92 -21.45 -31.65 26.81
C THR A 92 -22.29 -30.82 25.82
N THR A 93 -23.57 -31.15 25.70
CA THR A 93 -24.53 -30.29 24.99
C THR A 93 -24.89 -29.06 25.82
N PHE A 94 -25.47 -28.03 25.19
CA PHE A 94 -25.89 -26.81 25.89
C PHE A 94 -26.85 -27.12 27.05
N ARG A 95 -27.80 -28.05 26.85
CA ARG A 95 -28.76 -28.45 27.88
C ARG A 95 -28.11 -29.21 29.04
N ASP A 96 -27.14 -30.08 28.73
CA ASP A 96 -26.48 -30.90 29.74
C ASP A 96 -25.40 -30.13 30.51
N PHE A 97 -24.83 -29.08 29.94
CA PHE A 97 -23.81 -28.25 30.59
C PHE A 97 -24.33 -27.61 31.89
N PHE A 98 -25.60 -27.20 31.94
CA PHE A 98 -26.20 -26.62 33.14
C PHE A 98 -26.62 -27.65 34.21
N ARG A 99 -26.43 -28.96 33.97
CA ARG A 99 -26.69 -30.01 34.97
C ARG A 99 -25.46 -30.22 35.86
N PHE A 100 -25.28 -29.31 36.82
CA PHE A 100 -24.08 -29.22 37.66
C PHE A 100 -23.64 -30.53 38.34
N ASN A 101 -24.60 -31.35 38.78
CA ASN A 101 -24.32 -32.60 39.51
C ASN A 101 -23.58 -33.66 38.67
N GLY A 102 -23.67 -33.60 37.34
CA GLY A 102 -23.03 -34.57 36.43
C GLY A 102 -21.65 -34.18 35.92
N LEU A 103 -21.12 -33.01 36.30
CA LEU A 103 -19.84 -32.49 35.76
C LEU A 103 -18.62 -32.99 36.54
N HIS A 104 -17.51 -33.20 35.85
CA HIS A 104 -16.21 -33.46 36.47
C HIS A 104 -15.73 -32.27 37.30
N TRP A 105 -14.96 -32.50 38.37
CA TRP A 105 -14.58 -31.46 39.34
C TRP A 105 -13.87 -30.25 38.69
N SER A 106 -13.00 -30.48 37.72
CA SER A 106 -12.30 -29.43 36.99
C SER A 106 -13.24 -28.54 36.17
N ILE A 107 -14.34 -29.08 35.65
CA ILE A 107 -15.36 -28.32 34.92
C ILE A 107 -16.22 -27.54 35.90
N LYS A 108 -16.50 -28.08 37.09
CA LYS A 108 -17.19 -27.33 38.15
C LYS A 108 -16.40 -26.08 38.55
N ILE A 109 -15.07 -26.21 38.70
CA ILE A 109 -14.19 -25.06 38.94
C ILE A 109 -14.27 -24.06 37.79
N TYR A 110 -14.21 -24.53 36.54
CA TYR A 110 -14.39 -23.66 35.38
C TYR A 110 -15.73 -22.91 35.43
N VAL A 111 -16.84 -23.58 35.74
CA VAL A 111 -18.17 -22.95 35.82
C VAL A 111 -18.22 -21.88 36.91
N ILE A 112 -17.61 -22.12 38.07
CA ILE A 112 -17.52 -21.13 39.16
C ILE A 112 -16.72 -19.91 38.69
N LEU A 113 -15.54 -20.12 38.09
CA LEU A 113 -14.68 -19.04 37.59
C LEU A 113 -15.34 -18.27 36.43
N ALA A 114 -16.02 -18.96 35.53
CA ALA A 114 -16.79 -18.36 34.45
C ALA A 114 -17.97 -17.54 34.99
N SER A 115 -18.61 -17.99 36.07
CA SER A 115 -19.68 -17.22 36.73
C SER A 115 -19.11 -15.95 37.37
N ILE A 116 -17.95 -16.03 38.02
CA ILE A 116 -17.23 -14.86 38.55
C ILE A 116 -16.85 -13.91 37.41
N ALA A 117 -16.28 -14.42 36.32
CA ALA A 117 -15.91 -13.62 35.14
C ALA A 117 -17.12 -12.89 34.57
N TYR A 118 -18.25 -13.59 34.40
CA TYR A 118 -19.49 -13.02 33.89
C TYR A 118 -20.10 -11.97 34.82
N LEU A 119 -20.13 -12.24 36.13
CA LEU A 119 -20.63 -11.26 37.11
C LEU A 119 -19.76 -10.01 37.15
N ALA A 120 -18.42 -10.17 37.08
CA ALA A 120 -17.50 -9.05 37.02
C ALA A 120 -17.69 -8.21 35.74
N ASP A 121 -17.88 -8.87 34.60
CA ASP A 121 -18.15 -8.25 33.29
C ASP A 121 -19.46 -7.44 33.29
N VAL A 122 -20.55 -8.02 33.81
CA VAL A 122 -21.84 -7.34 33.96
C VAL A 122 -21.72 -6.16 34.92
N THR A 123 -21.05 -6.34 36.05
CA THR A 123 -20.87 -5.27 37.05
C THR A 123 -20.05 -4.11 36.47
N GLU A 124 -18.95 -4.40 35.78
CA GLU A 124 -18.15 -3.39 35.07
C GLU A 124 -19.01 -2.64 34.05
N GLY A 125 -19.78 -3.35 33.21
CA GLY A 125 -20.63 -2.69 32.22
C GLY A 125 -21.72 -1.84 32.85
N ILE A 126 -22.29 -2.25 33.99
CA ILE A 126 -23.23 -1.41 34.75
C ILE A 126 -22.54 -0.15 35.29
N LEU A 127 -21.31 -0.26 35.82
CA LEU A 127 -20.55 0.89 36.31
C LEU A 127 -20.22 1.89 35.18
N TYR A 128 -19.88 1.40 33.99
CA TYR A 128 -19.74 2.24 32.79
C TYR A 128 -21.08 2.90 32.39
N LEU A 129 -22.17 2.12 32.29
CA LEU A 129 -23.50 2.63 31.93
C LEU A 129 -24.06 3.66 32.92
N THR A 130 -23.70 3.54 34.19
CA THR A 130 -24.08 4.47 35.27
C THR A 130 -23.03 5.55 35.52
N TYR A 131 -21.95 5.60 34.72
CA TYR A 131 -20.84 6.55 34.83
C TYR A 131 -20.26 6.64 36.25
N THR A 132 -20.14 5.50 36.95
CA THR A 132 -19.64 5.43 38.33
C THR A 132 -18.21 4.89 38.36
N PHE A 133 -17.28 5.73 38.84
CA PHE A 133 -15.86 5.36 38.94
C PHE A 133 -15.53 4.42 40.11
N VAL A 134 -16.23 4.56 41.25
CA VAL A 134 -15.88 3.88 42.51
C VAL A 134 -15.86 2.36 42.33
N GLY A 135 -14.67 1.75 42.49
CA GLY A 135 -14.46 0.31 42.36
C GLY A 135 -14.35 -0.22 40.92
N LEU A 136 -14.51 0.63 39.88
CA LEU A 136 -14.46 0.22 38.48
C LEU A 136 -13.12 -0.40 38.10
N GLN A 137 -12.01 0.24 38.47
CA GLN A 137 -10.67 -0.25 38.15
C GLN A 137 -10.41 -1.64 38.77
N ALA A 138 -10.82 -1.83 40.03
CA ALA A 138 -10.71 -3.12 40.70
C ALA A 138 -11.57 -4.20 40.01
N MET A 139 -12.78 -3.84 39.57
CA MET A 139 -13.65 -4.75 38.81
C MET A 139 -13.07 -5.13 37.45
N VAL A 140 -12.44 -4.18 36.74
CA VAL A 140 -11.74 -4.44 35.47
C VAL A 140 -10.61 -5.44 35.68
N TYR A 141 -9.78 -5.27 36.72
CA TYR A 141 -8.71 -6.21 37.01
C TYR A 141 -9.24 -7.60 37.41
N LEU A 142 -10.31 -7.66 38.21
CA LEU A 142 -10.98 -8.91 38.57
C LEU A 142 -11.52 -9.63 37.32
N LYS A 143 -12.19 -8.89 36.43
CA LYS A 143 -12.67 -9.38 35.14
C LYS A 143 -11.53 -9.97 34.33
N ILE A 144 -10.48 -9.18 34.05
CA ILE A 144 -9.34 -9.61 33.24
C ILE A 144 -8.71 -10.87 33.83
N GLY A 145 -8.47 -10.90 35.15
CA GLY A 145 -7.91 -12.07 35.84
C GLY A 145 -8.78 -13.32 35.66
N ALA A 146 -10.09 -13.20 35.88
CA ALA A 146 -11.02 -14.32 35.73
C ALA A 146 -11.12 -14.82 34.28
N TYR A 147 -11.15 -13.92 33.30
CA TYR A 147 -11.12 -14.28 31.88
C TYR A 147 -9.80 -14.93 31.46
N VAL A 148 -8.66 -14.46 31.96
CA VAL A 148 -7.35 -15.08 31.70
C VAL A 148 -7.34 -16.52 32.21
N ILE A 149 -7.85 -16.78 33.41
CA ILE A 149 -7.92 -18.15 33.94
C ILE A 149 -8.85 -19.01 33.08
N CYS A 150 -10.05 -18.51 32.72
CA CYS A 150 -10.97 -19.22 31.83
C CYS A 150 -10.34 -19.52 30.46
N LEU A 151 -9.58 -18.56 29.93
CA LEU A 151 -8.83 -18.71 28.69
C LEU A 151 -7.72 -19.75 28.83
N LEU A 152 -7.01 -19.82 29.97
CA LEU A 152 -5.99 -20.85 30.21
C LEU A 152 -6.59 -22.26 30.22
N PHE A 153 -7.78 -22.45 30.80
CA PHE A 153 -8.50 -23.73 30.70
C PHE A 153 -8.79 -24.09 29.23
N PHE A 154 -9.26 -23.11 28.44
CA PHE A 154 -9.51 -23.30 27.02
C PHE A 154 -8.23 -23.57 26.22
N LEU A 155 -7.17 -22.81 26.47
CA LEU A 155 -5.87 -22.97 25.80
C LEU A 155 -5.23 -24.31 26.17
N TYR A 156 -5.33 -24.75 27.42
CA TYR A 156 -4.88 -26.08 27.82
C TYR A 156 -5.65 -27.17 27.08
N TRP A 157 -6.98 -27.05 27.01
CA TRP A 157 -7.81 -27.97 26.23
C TRP A 157 -7.44 -27.96 24.74
N LEU A 158 -7.22 -26.79 24.15
CA LEU A 158 -6.85 -26.62 22.74
C LEU A 158 -5.45 -27.18 22.48
N LEU A 159 -4.51 -26.92 23.38
CA LEU A 159 -3.15 -27.44 23.38
C LEU A 159 -3.18 -28.97 23.41
N GLN A 160 -3.91 -29.58 24.36
CA GLN A 160 -4.05 -31.04 24.48
C GLN A 160 -4.76 -31.66 23.26
N THR A 161 -5.87 -31.06 22.83
CA THR A 161 -6.75 -31.64 21.80
C THR A 161 -6.16 -31.53 20.40
N PHE A 162 -5.55 -30.38 20.07
CA PHE A 162 -5.12 -30.07 18.71
C PHE A 162 -3.60 -29.95 18.57
N ILE A 163 -2.91 -29.27 19.49
CA ILE A 163 -1.49 -28.95 19.31
C ILE A 163 -0.61 -30.15 19.68
N VAL A 164 -0.61 -30.61 20.93
CA VAL A 164 0.24 -31.71 21.43
C VAL A 164 0.04 -32.96 20.58
N LYS A 165 -1.22 -33.34 20.31
CA LYS A 165 -1.56 -34.49 19.48
C LYS A 165 -1.02 -34.39 18.05
N ASN A 166 -0.94 -33.18 17.50
CA ASN A 166 -0.56 -32.97 16.10
C ASN A 166 0.75 -32.18 15.93
N PHE A 167 1.53 -31.97 16.98
CA PHE A 167 2.68 -31.05 16.97
C PHE A 167 3.72 -31.46 15.94
N LYS A 168 4.04 -32.76 15.88
CA LYS A 168 4.92 -33.34 14.84
C LYS A 168 4.35 -33.11 13.42
N SER A 169 3.03 -33.18 13.26
CA SER A 169 2.37 -32.92 11.97
C SER A 169 2.42 -31.44 11.60
N PHE A 170 2.30 -30.55 12.59
CA PHE A 170 2.42 -29.11 12.41
C PHE A 170 3.85 -28.70 12.02
N LEU A 171 4.88 -29.17 12.74
CA LEU A 171 6.28 -28.91 12.39
C LEU A 171 6.62 -29.42 10.98
N ARG A 172 6.17 -30.63 10.64
CA ARG A 172 6.30 -31.16 9.28
C ARG A 172 5.59 -30.28 8.23
N PHE A 173 4.41 -29.78 8.53
CA PHE A 173 3.70 -28.84 7.65
C PHE A 173 4.52 -27.56 7.44
N VAL A 174 5.00 -26.92 8.51
CA VAL A 174 5.77 -25.67 8.43
C VAL A 174 7.03 -25.88 7.59
N ASN A 175 7.82 -26.91 7.88
CA ASN A 175 9.04 -27.22 7.14
C ASN A 175 8.76 -27.46 5.64
N THR A 176 7.71 -28.24 5.34
CA THR A 176 7.35 -28.54 3.93
C THR A 176 6.71 -27.36 3.20
N SER A 177 6.18 -26.37 3.92
CA SER A 177 5.45 -25.23 3.35
C SER A 177 6.23 -23.92 3.43
N LEU A 178 7.48 -23.93 3.90
CA LEU A 178 8.28 -22.74 4.16
C LEU A 178 8.33 -21.79 2.96
N VAL A 179 8.53 -22.31 1.74
CA VAL A 179 8.53 -21.50 0.53
C VAL A 179 7.17 -20.84 0.29
N SER A 180 6.06 -21.57 0.41
CA SER A 180 4.72 -20.98 0.26
C SER A 180 4.43 -19.93 1.32
N LEU A 181 4.81 -20.18 2.57
CA LEU A 181 4.63 -19.23 3.68
C LEU A 181 5.46 -17.96 3.45
N PHE A 182 6.71 -18.09 2.99
CA PHE A 182 7.55 -16.97 2.62
C PHE A 182 6.87 -16.09 1.57
N PHE A 183 6.36 -16.66 0.47
CA PHE A 183 5.68 -15.88 -0.56
C PHE A 183 4.39 -15.21 -0.07
N ILE A 184 3.59 -15.87 0.78
CA ILE A 184 2.40 -15.25 1.40
C ILE A 184 2.81 -14.07 2.27
N ALA A 185 3.84 -14.25 3.10
CA ALA A 185 4.38 -13.18 3.94
C ALA A 185 4.91 -12.02 3.09
N THR A 186 5.64 -12.30 2.01
CA THR A 186 6.13 -11.28 1.08
C THR A 186 4.98 -10.49 0.45
N ILE A 187 3.90 -11.13 -0.01
CA ILE A 187 2.71 -10.42 -0.54
C ILE A 187 2.10 -9.52 0.52
N TYR A 188 1.90 -10.06 1.72
CA TYR A 188 1.31 -9.33 2.83
C TYR A 188 2.16 -8.11 3.16
N LEU A 189 3.45 -8.31 3.44
CA LEU A 189 4.39 -7.24 3.79
C LEU A 189 4.52 -6.18 2.69
N LEU A 190 4.64 -6.59 1.42
CA LEU A 190 4.75 -5.65 0.31
C LEU A 190 3.52 -4.76 0.18
N ILE A 191 2.32 -5.25 0.52
CA ILE A 191 1.10 -4.44 0.37
C ILE A 191 0.79 -3.67 1.66
N THR A 192 0.98 -4.25 2.85
CA THR A 192 0.63 -3.62 4.12
C THR A 192 1.68 -2.63 4.62
N LEU A 193 2.97 -2.91 4.41
CA LEU A 193 4.05 -2.03 4.88
C LEU A 193 4.33 -0.89 3.90
N MET A 194 3.92 -1.01 2.63
CA MET A 194 4.05 0.09 1.69
C MET A 194 3.08 1.22 2.09
N PRO A 195 3.57 2.45 2.35
CA PRO A 195 2.69 3.61 2.62
C PRO A 195 1.67 3.86 1.50
N GLN A 196 1.98 3.37 0.30
CA GLN A 196 1.21 3.48 -0.94
C GLN A 196 0.18 2.35 -1.13
N GLY A 197 0.21 1.28 -0.34
CA GLY A 197 -0.58 0.07 -0.57
C GLY A 197 -2.07 0.35 -0.76
N GLY A 198 -2.63 1.27 0.04
CA GLY A 198 -4.02 1.70 -0.10
C GLY A 198 -4.32 2.39 -1.42
N THR A 199 -3.44 3.25 -1.92
CA THR A 199 -3.64 3.92 -3.21
C THR A 199 -3.56 2.96 -4.39
N LEU A 200 -2.77 1.89 -4.29
CA LEU A 200 -2.76 0.82 -5.30
C LEU A 200 -4.11 0.09 -5.37
N VAL A 201 -4.73 -0.15 -4.21
CA VAL A 201 -6.08 -0.72 -4.12
C VAL A 201 -7.10 0.24 -4.69
N VAL A 202 -7.08 1.54 -4.35
CA VAL A 202 -7.99 2.53 -4.94
C VAL A 202 -7.85 2.55 -6.46
N GLN A 203 -6.61 2.58 -6.98
CA GLN A 203 -6.35 2.61 -8.42
C GLN A 203 -6.87 1.35 -9.14
N LEU A 204 -7.00 0.21 -8.46
CA LEU A 204 -7.57 -1.01 -9.03
C LEU A 204 -9.01 -0.77 -9.52
N PHE A 205 -9.79 0.04 -8.80
CA PHE A 205 -11.17 0.39 -9.16
C PHE A 205 -11.27 1.40 -10.31
N TYR A 206 -10.19 2.17 -10.58
CA TYR A 206 -10.14 3.07 -11.73
C TYR A 206 -9.72 2.36 -13.03
N ASN A 207 -9.32 1.10 -12.95
CA ASN A 207 -8.90 0.33 -14.12
C ASN A 207 -9.56 -1.06 -14.11
N PRO A 208 -10.89 -1.14 -14.31
CA PRO A 208 -11.70 -2.31 -13.95
C PRO A 208 -11.29 -3.67 -14.53
N PRO A 209 -10.72 -3.79 -15.75
CA PRO A 209 -10.19 -5.08 -16.23
C PRO A 209 -9.18 -5.71 -15.27
N ASN A 210 -8.40 -4.88 -14.55
CA ASN A 210 -7.43 -5.36 -13.56
C ASN A 210 -8.11 -6.05 -12.37
N ILE A 211 -9.38 -5.75 -12.04
CA ILE A 211 -10.13 -6.47 -10.99
C ILE A 211 -10.36 -7.93 -11.39
N VAL A 212 -10.75 -8.16 -12.64
CA VAL A 212 -10.98 -9.52 -13.17
C VAL A 212 -9.66 -10.29 -13.20
N ILE A 213 -8.58 -9.65 -13.65
CA ILE A 213 -7.24 -10.25 -13.65
C ILE A 213 -6.79 -10.54 -12.21
N PHE A 214 -6.97 -9.61 -11.28
CA PHE A 214 -6.62 -9.79 -9.87
C PHE A 214 -7.30 -11.02 -9.27
N PHE A 215 -8.62 -11.14 -9.42
CA PHE A 215 -9.38 -12.28 -8.92
C PHE A 215 -8.97 -13.61 -9.59
N PHE A 216 -8.71 -13.59 -10.90
CA PHE A 216 -8.17 -14.74 -11.61
C PHE A 216 -6.82 -15.16 -11.02
N LEU A 217 -5.86 -14.25 -10.91
CA LEU A 217 -4.51 -14.55 -10.38
C LEU A 217 -4.57 -15.02 -8.92
N LEU A 218 -5.40 -14.39 -8.09
CA LEU A 218 -5.60 -14.78 -6.69
C LEU A 218 -6.09 -16.22 -6.56
N MET A 219 -7.10 -16.61 -7.36
CA MET A 219 -7.60 -17.97 -7.39
C MET A 219 -6.50 -18.97 -7.78
N PHE A 220 -5.73 -18.70 -8.84
CA PHE A 220 -4.66 -19.61 -9.28
C PHE A 220 -3.49 -19.67 -8.29
N LEU A 221 -3.08 -18.53 -7.74
CA LEU A 221 -2.00 -18.45 -6.77
C LEU A 221 -2.35 -19.24 -5.50
N SER A 222 -3.59 -19.14 -5.01
CA SER A 222 -4.06 -19.94 -3.87
C SER A 222 -3.98 -21.46 -4.12
N LEU A 223 -4.26 -21.90 -5.35
CA LEU A 223 -4.15 -23.31 -5.77
C LEU A 223 -2.69 -23.76 -5.86
N ILE A 224 -1.82 -22.93 -6.44
CA ILE A 224 -0.38 -23.16 -6.56
C ILE A 224 0.25 -23.32 -5.17
N LEU A 225 0.11 -22.31 -4.30
CA LEU A 225 0.74 -22.27 -2.97
C LEU A 225 0.31 -23.43 -2.07
N SER A 226 -0.92 -23.93 -2.24
CA SER A 226 -1.45 -25.06 -1.46
C SER A 226 -1.16 -26.44 -2.04
N HIS A 227 -0.78 -26.55 -3.33
CA HIS A 227 -0.50 -27.83 -3.97
C HIS A 227 0.97 -28.21 -3.91
N TYR A 228 1.86 -27.26 -4.21
CA TYR A 228 3.29 -27.52 -4.39
C TYR A 228 4.06 -27.99 -3.15
N PRO A 229 3.69 -27.62 -1.89
CA PRO A 229 4.28 -28.17 -0.67
C PRO A 229 4.19 -29.71 -0.55
N ILE A 230 3.43 -30.40 -1.41
CA ILE A 230 3.44 -31.86 -1.47
C ILE A 230 4.78 -32.39 -1.99
N TYR A 231 5.44 -31.68 -2.91
CA TYR A 231 6.69 -32.16 -3.49
C TYR A 231 7.88 -32.00 -2.54
N THR A 232 7.91 -30.93 -1.75
CA THR A 232 8.88 -30.73 -0.67
C THR A 232 8.72 -31.79 0.42
N ASP A 233 7.49 -32.19 0.71
CA ASP A 233 7.22 -33.31 1.62
C ASP A 233 7.71 -34.66 1.11
N ILE A 234 7.51 -34.92 -0.19
CA ILE A 234 8.05 -36.13 -0.84
C ILE A 234 9.57 -36.16 -0.72
N TRP A 235 10.24 -35.00 -0.78
CA TRP A 235 11.69 -34.87 -0.60
C TRP A 235 12.12 -35.10 0.85
N SER A 236 11.46 -34.45 1.82
CA SER A 236 11.95 -34.33 3.21
C SER A 236 11.64 -35.51 4.12
N SER A 237 10.88 -36.50 3.67
CA SER A 237 10.39 -37.59 4.52
C SER A 237 10.87 -38.96 4.06
N ASP A 238 10.96 -39.94 4.97
CA ASP A 238 11.29 -41.35 4.69
C ASP A 238 10.34 -42.05 3.71
N ILE A 239 9.27 -41.34 3.29
CA ILE A 239 8.37 -41.66 2.18
C ILE A 239 9.09 -41.64 0.82
N ASN A 240 10.35 -41.22 0.79
CA ASN A 240 11.28 -41.24 -0.35
C ASN A 240 11.38 -42.57 -1.10
N LYS A 241 10.84 -43.68 -0.57
CA LYS A 241 10.77 -44.99 -1.27
C LYS A 241 9.35 -45.42 -1.68
N GLU A 242 8.28 -44.83 -1.11
CA GLU A 242 6.90 -45.31 -1.30
C GLU A 242 6.12 -44.57 -2.41
N VAL A 243 6.37 -43.27 -2.62
CA VAL A 243 5.66 -42.46 -3.63
C VAL A 243 6.43 -42.45 -4.95
N ARG A 244 5.81 -42.93 -6.03
CA ARG A 244 6.43 -42.93 -7.37
C ARG A 244 6.20 -41.60 -8.08
N LEU A 245 7.25 -41.02 -8.66
CA LEU A 245 7.14 -39.83 -9.50
C LEU A 245 7.12 -40.24 -10.96
N ARG A 246 6.16 -39.73 -11.72
CA ARG A 246 5.97 -40.00 -13.14
C ARG A 246 6.04 -38.69 -13.93
N MET A 247 6.47 -38.78 -15.18
CA MET A 247 6.48 -37.67 -16.12
C MET A 247 5.49 -37.97 -17.26
N ASP A 248 4.70 -36.98 -17.66
CA ASP A 248 3.85 -37.08 -18.85
C ASP A 248 4.72 -37.13 -20.11
N SER A 249 4.57 -38.17 -20.92
CA SER A 249 5.38 -38.42 -22.12
C SER A 249 4.98 -37.55 -23.32
N ARG A 250 3.80 -36.91 -23.30
CA ARG A 250 3.25 -36.20 -24.46
C ARG A 250 3.89 -34.84 -24.74
N LEU A 251 4.56 -34.24 -23.75
CA LEU A 251 5.16 -32.91 -23.82
C LEU A 251 6.47 -32.92 -23.04
N ASN A 252 7.45 -33.65 -23.57
CA ASN A 252 8.80 -33.71 -23.04
C ASN A 252 9.76 -33.03 -24.01
N LEU A 253 10.24 -31.84 -23.66
CA LEU A 253 11.23 -31.10 -24.43
C LEU A 253 12.52 -31.02 -23.62
N LEU A 254 13.63 -31.58 -24.13
CA LEU A 254 14.94 -31.58 -23.45
C LEU A 254 14.91 -32.11 -22.01
N GLY A 255 14.00 -33.05 -21.70
CA GLY A 255 13.83 -33.58 -20.35
C GLY A 255 12.90 -32.76 -19.44
N PHE A 256 12.41 -31.60 -19.89
CA PHE A 256 11.38 -30.85 -19.20
C PHE A 256 9.99 -31.38 -19.55
N GLY A 257 9.24 -31.80 -18.52
CA GLY A 257 7.90 -32.36 -18.68
C GLY A 257 7.02 -32.16 -17.45
N ILE A 258 5.74 -32.55 -17.56
CA ILE A 258 4.81 -32.46 -16.43
C ILE A 258 5.07 -33.64 -15.48
N ILE A 259 5.72 -33.34 -14.35
CA ILE A 259 5.97 -34.31 -13.29
C ILE A 259 4.77 -34.35 -12.33
N TYR A 260 4.24 -35.53 -12.07
CA TYR A 260 3.18 -35.79 -11.11
C TYR A 260 3.54 -36.98 -10.21
N TYR A 261 2.88 -37.06 -9.06
CA TYR A 261 3.07 -38.16 -8.12
C TYR A 261 1.94 -39.18 -8.23
N ASP A 262 2.29 -40.44 -8.00
CA ASP A 262 1.38 -41.58 -7.99
C ASP A 262 1.39 -42.24 -6.61
N THR A 263 0.21 -42.41 -6.06
CA THR A 263 -0.02 -42.96 -4.71
C THR A 263 -0.64 -44.35 -4.71
N SER A 264 -0.75 -45.01 -5.87
CA SER A 264 -1.37 -46.33 -6.02
C SER A 264 -0.66 -47.41 -5.20
N GLY A 265 0.65 -47.31 -5.02
CA GLY A 265 1.45 -48.25 -4.22
C GLY A 265 1.55 -47.96 -2.72
N LEU A 266 0.88 -46.91 -2.21
CA LEU A 266 0.97 -46.51 -0.80
C LEU A 266 0.08 -47.36 0.10
N SER A 267 0.64 -47.84 1.21
CA SER A 267 -0.12 -48.50 2.28
C SER A 267 -1.17 -47.55 2.89
N ALA A 268 -2.23 -48.12 3.47
CA ALA A 268 -3.29 -47.34 4.10
C ALA A 268 -2.79 -46.47 5.27
N ASN A 269 -1.73 -46.92 5.96
CA ASN A 269 -1.14 -46.29 7.13
C ASN A 269 0.10 -45.44 6.82
N SER A 270 0.43 -45.20 5.54
CA SER A 270 1.63 -44.44 5.18
C SER A 270 1.60 -43.04 5.81
N PRO A 271 2.72 -42.55 6.38
CA PRO A 271 2.83 -41.21 6.94
C PRO A 271 2.52 -40.09 5.92
N PHE A 272 2.52 -40.41 4.61
CA PHE A 272 2.15 -39.50 3.53
C PHE A 272 0.65 -39.17 3.52
N ARG A 273 -0.20 -40.11 3.99
CA ARG A 273 -1.65 -39.95 4.06
C ARG A 273 -2.13 -39.27 5.35
N ASN A 274 -1.23 -38.66 6.12
CA ASN A 274 -1.59 -37.96 7.35
C ASN A 274 -2.63 -36.85 7.03
N PRO A 275 -3.87 -36.97 7.54
CA PRO A 275 -4.96 -36.07 7.18
C PRO A 275 -4.76 -34.65 7.74
N VAL A 276 -3.98 -34.51 8.81
CA VAL A 276 -3.72 -33.22 9.46
C VAL A 276 -2.76 -32.39 8.64
N VAL A 277 -1.63 -32.98 8.22
CA VAL A 277 -0.65 -32.33 7.34
C VAL A 277 -1.30 -31.91 6.01
N LEU A 278 -2.14 -32.78 5.43
CA LEU A 278 -2.89 -32.48 4.22
C LEU A 278 -3.84 -31.29 4.41
N SER A 279 -4.47 -31.19 5.58
CA SER A 279 -5.40 -30.11 5.91
C SER A 279 -4.68 -28.77 6.07
N PHE A 280 -3.55 -28.73 6.77
CA PHE A 280 -2.74 -27.52 6.90
C PHE A 280 -2.16 -27.03 5.56
N ARG A 281 -1.69 -27.93 4.69
CA ARG A 281 -1.25 -27.51 3.33
C ARG A 281 -2.37 -26.88 2.53
N ARG A 282 -3.58 -27.41 2.66
CA ARG A 282 -4.77 -26.86 2.01
C ARG A 282 -5.21 -25.53 2.62
N SER A 283 -4.85 -25.20 3.86
CA SER A 283 -5.18 -23.89 4.44
C SER A 283 -4.27 -22.75 3.95
N LEU A 284 -3.12 -23.04 3.30
CA LEU A 284 -2.25 -22.00 2.74
C LEU A 284 -2.97 -21.10 1.73
N GLY A 285 -3.89 -21.66 0.92
CA GLY A 285 -4.68 -20.85 0.01
C GLY A 285 -5.68 -19.94 0.74
N LEU A 286 -6.21 -20.37 1.88
CA LEU A 286 -7.10 -19.56 2.73
C LEU A 286 -6.36 -18.41 3.38
N LEU A 287 -5.11 -18.64 3.83
CA LEU A 287 -4.27 -17.59 4.40
C LEU A 287 -4.04 -16.43 3.42
N LEU A 288 -3.88 -16.74 2.12
CA LEU A 288 -3.77 -15.70 1.09
C LEU A 288 -5.06 -14.85 0.99
N TYR A 289 -6.24 -15.47 1.01
CA TYR A 289 -7.51 -14.72 1.00
C TYR A 289 -7.67 -13.86 2.26
N VAL A 290 -7.31 -14.39 3.43
CA VAL A 290 -7.35 -13.63 4.70
C VAL A 290 -6.39 -12.45 4.67
N ALA A 291 -5.20 -12.61 4.09
CA ALA A 291 -4.27 -11.50 3.89
C ALA A 291 -4.88 -10.39 3.02
N VAL A 292 -5.58 -10.75 1.94
CA VAL A 292 -6.30 -9.77 1.10
C VAL A 292 -7.45 -9.10 1.86
N PHE A 293 -8.21 -9.85 2.68
CA PHE A 293 -9.23 -9.26 3.56
C PHE A 293 -8.62 -8.23 4.51
N ASN A 294 -7.50 -8.56 5.15
CA ASN A 294 -6.80 -7.66 6.05
C ASN A 294 -6.38 -6.35 5.36
N ILE A 295 -5.77 -6.46 4.16
CA ILE A 295 -5.41 -5.31 3.33
C ILE A 295 -6.65 -4.45 3.05
N MET A 296 -7.74 -5.04 2.57
CA MET A 296 -8.96 -4.30 2.24
C MET A 296 -9.59 -3.63 3.45
N PHE A 297 -9.61 -4.30 4.60
CA PHE A 297 -10.09 -3.74 5.86
C PHE A 297 -9.23 -2.55 6.30
N GLY A 298 -7.90 -2.63 6.17
CA GLY A 298 -7.01 -1.49 6.42
C GLY A 298 -7.29 -0.30 5.50
N VAL A 299 -7.54 -0.54 4.21
CA VAL A 299 -7.90 0.51 3.25
C VAL A 299 -9.26 1.15 3.56
N ILE A 300 -10.25 0.33 3.89
CA ILE A 300 -11.60 0.79 4.29
C ILE A 300 -11.50 1.65 5.55
N SER A 301 -10.80 1.18 6.57
CA SER A 301 -10.66 1.89 7.86
C SER A 301 -9.98 3.25 7.66
N ARG A 302 -8.89 3.28 6.89
CA ARG A 302 -8.12 4.49 6.62
C ARG A 302 -8.88 5.52 5.78
N TYR A 303 -9.53 5.12 4.69
CA TYR A 303 -10.09 6.08 3.73
C TYR A 303 -11.56 6.40 3.96
N PHE A 304 -12.37 5.46 4.45
CA PHE A 304 -13.76 5.75 4.82
C PHE A 304 -13.90 6.17 6.28
N GLU A 305 -12.79 6.33 7.00
CA GLU A 305 -12.73 6.75 8.41
C GLU A 305 -13.65 5.88 9.28
N VAL A 306 -13.58 4.57 9.04
CA VAL A 306 -14.31 3.58 9.84
C VAL A 306 -13.34 2.99 10.86
N HIS A 307 -13.62 3.22 12.13
CA HIS A 307 -12.71 2.87 13.21
C HIS A 307 -12.94 1.45 13.72
N PHE A 308 -12.44 0.43 13.02
CA PHE A 308 -12.43 -0.93 13.54
C PHE A 308 -11.01 -1.48 13.69
N ASN A 309 -10.85 -2.43 14.60
CA ASN A 309 -9.59 -3.16 14.73
C ASN A 309 -9.45 -4.16 13.56
N VAL A 310 -8.70 -3.74 12.54
CA VAL A 310 -8.44 -4.49 11.30
C VAL A 310 -7.94 -5.91 11.58
N LEU A 311 -7.05 -6.06 12.57
CA LEU A 311 -6.50 -7.36 12.95
C LEU A 311 -7.56 -8.26 13.57
N LYS A 312 -8.36 -7.77 14.52
CA LYS A 312 -9.44 -8.54 15.17
C LYS A 312 -10.46 -9.05 14.14
N ILE A 313 -10.90 -8.19 13.21
CA ILE A 313 -11.84 -8.60 12.15
C ILE A 313 -11.20 -9.63 11.21
N SER A 314 -9.94 -9.44 10.83
CA SER A 314 -9.23 -10.39 9.96
C SER A 314 -9.06 -11.76 10.63
N LEU A 315 -8.74 -11.78 11.93
CA LEU A 315 -8.66 -13.00 12.73
C LEU A 315 -10.03 -13.68 12.86
N PHE A 316 -11.10 -12.91 12.99
CA PHE A 316 -12.47 -13.44 12.98
C PHE A 316 -12.81 -14.10 11.64
N VAL A 317 -12.52 -13.43 10.51
CA VAL A 317 -12.69 -14.00 9.17
C VAL A 317 -11.87 -15.29 9.03
N PHE A 318 -10.62 -15.30 9.51
CA PHE A 318 -9.79 -16.50 9.52
C PHE A 318 -10.41 -17.64 10.33
N ALA A 319 -10.85 -17.36 11.56
CA ALA A 319 -11.46 -18.36 12.46
C ALA A 319 -12.73 -18.97 11.85
N VAL A 320 -13.64 -18.13 11.35
CA VAL A 320 -14.87 -18.57 10.68
C VAL A 320 -14.54 -19.42 9.45
N THR A 321 -13.55 -19.00 8.66
CA THR A 321 -13.13 -19.73 7.45
C THR A 321 -12.53 -21.09 7.77
N VAL A 322 -11.65 -21.17 8.78
CA VAL A 322 -11.07 -22.44 9.25
C VAL A 322 -12.17 -23.36 9.79
N PHE A 323 -13.15 -22.82 10.51
CA PHE A 323 -14.29 -23.58 10.99
C PHE A 323 -15.15 -24.15 9.85
N ILE A 324 -15.50 -23.33 8.85
CA ILE A 324 -16.22 -23.79 7.65
C ILE A 324 -15.40 -24.88 6.94
N TYR A 325 -14.10 -24.68 6.76
CA TYR A 325 -13.21 -25.66 6.16
C TYR A 325 -13.18 -26.98 6.94
N TYR A 326 -13.18 -26.93 8.27
CA TYR A 326 -13.26 -28.10 9.13
C TYR A 326 -14.59 -28.86 8.97
N LEU A 327 -15.73 -28.17 8.98
CA LEU A 327 -17.06 -28.78 8.78
C LEU A 327 -17.17 -29.47 7.41
N GLU A 328 -16.69 -28.81 6.36
CA GLU A 328 -16.65 -29.36 5.00
C GLU A 328 -15.66 -30.54 4.89
N GLY A 329 -14.55 -30.49 5.62
CA GLY A 329 -13.61 -31.59 5.77
C GLY A 329 -14.22 -32.83 6.45
N MET A 330 -15.01 -32.65 7.50
CA MET A 330 -15.77 -33.73 8.14
C MET A 330 -16.78 -34.36 7.18
N THR A 331 -17.46 -33.52 6.39
CA THR A 331 -18.40 -33.97 5.36
C THR A 331 -17.70 -34.86 4.32
N HIS A 332 -16.54 -34.43 3.82
CA HIS A 332 -15.71 -35.23 2.92
C HIS A 332 -15.30 -36.56 3.56
N LYS A 333 -14.88 -36.56 4.83
CA LYS A 333 -14.49 -37.78 5.56
C LYS A 333 -15.67 -38.75 5.68
N HIS A 334 -16.87 -38.26 6.00
CA HIS A 334 -18.08 -39.07 6.05
C HIS A 334 -18.39 -39.72 4.70
N TRP A 335 -18.35 -38.93 3.61
CA TRP A 335 -18.58 -39.44 2.25
C TRP A 335 -17.63 -40.57 1.89
N THR A 336 -16.34 -40.38 2.17
CA THR A 336 -15.31 -41.39 1.91
C THR A 336 -15.53 -42.64 2.78
N ASN A 337 -15.82 -42.50 4.07
CA ASN A 337 -16.04 -43.64 4.96
C ASN A 337 -17.21 -44.52 4.49
N VAL A 338 -18.31 -43.92 4.03
CA VAL A 338 -19.47 -44.65 3.51
C VAL A 338 -19.19 -45.29 2.15
N LEU A 339 -18.46 -44.61 1.26
CA LEU A 339 -18.15 -45.15 -0.08
C LEU A 339 -17.14 -46.30 -0.06
N TYR A 340 -16.16 -46.24 0.84
CA TYR A 340 -15.07 -47.22 0.94
C TYR A 340 -15.32 -48.26 2.05
N GLY A 341 -16.37 -48.09 2.86
CA GLY A 341 -16.75 -49.03 3.93
C GLY A 341 -17.18 -50.38 3.38
N LYS A 342 -16.76 -51.46 4.05
CA LYS A 342 -17.24 -52.83 3.76
C LYS A 342 -18.59 -53.05 4.45
N GLY A 343 -19.54 -53.69 3.78
CA GLY A 343 -20.84 -54.07 4.37
C GLY A 343 -21.87 -52.94 4.54
N VAL A 344 -21.68 -51.78 3.90
CA VAL A 344 -22.62 -50.65 4.01
C VAL A 344 -23.96 -50.98 3.31
N PRO A 345 -25.12 -50.78 3.95
CA PRO A 345 -26.42 -51.05 3.34
C PRO A 345 -26.64 -50.25 2.04
N PRO A 346 -27.26 -50.84 0.99
CA PRO A 346 -27.49 -50.17 -0.29
C PRO A 346 -28.29 -48.87 -0.19
N ALA A 347 -29.23 -48.79 0.76
CA ALA A 347 -30.02 -47.58 1.01
C ALA A 347 -29.14 -46.42 1.51
N THR A 348 -28.27 -46.67 2.47
CA THR A 348 -27.31 -45.68 3.01
C THR A 348 -26.31 -45.23 1.95
N LEU A 349 -25.81 -46.17 1.14
CA LEU A 349 -24.92 -45.88 0.02
C LEU A 349 -25.60 -44.98 -1.03
N ASN A 350 -26.82 -45.32 -1.44
CA ASN A 350 -27.59 -44.51 -2.39
C ASN A 350 -27.88 -43.09 -1.85
N LYS A 351 -28.24 -42.98 -0.57
CA LYS A 351 -28.45 -41.67 0.08
C LYS A 351 -27.17 -40.83 0.08
N ASN A 352 -26.03 -41.44 0.41
CA ASN A 352 -24.72 -40.78 0.40
C ASN A 352 -24.32 -40.31 -1.01
N ILE A 353 -24.51 -41.15 -2.04
CA ILE A 353 -24.26 -40.76 -3.44
C ILE A 353 -25.17 -39.59 -3.84
N GLY A 354 -26.45 -39.62 -3.45
CA GLY A 354 -27.37 -38.50 -3.65
C GLY A 354 -26.86 -37.19 -3.05
N TYR A 355 -26.31 -37.23 -1.84
CA TYR A 355 -25.70 -36.06 -1.20
C TYR A 355 -24.44 -35.57 -1.95
N ILE A 356 -23.52 -36.47 -2.29
CA ILE A 356 -22.31 -36.11 -3.06
C ILE A 356 -22.70 -35.46 -4.38
N LEU A 357 -23.68 -36.03 -5.08
CA LEU A 357 -24.17 -35.48 -6.34
C LEU A 357 -24.76 -34.08 -6.16
N SER A 358 -25.58 -33.86 -5.13
CA SER A 358 -26.18 -32.54 -4.89
C SER A 358 -25.12 -31.46 -4.66
N TYR A 359 -24.09 -31.77 -3.87
CA TYR A 359 -23.03 -30.82 -3.54
C TYR A 359 -22.08 -30.58 -4.71
N VAL A 360 -21.53 -31.65 -5.30
CA VAL A 360 -20.47 -31.54 -6.32
C VAL A 360 -21.02 -31.03 -7.65
N ARG A 361 -22.30 -31.27 -7.99
CA ARG A 361 -22.92 -30.69 -9.20
C ARG A 361 -23.15 -29.19 -9.09
N TRP A 362 -23.15 -28.64 -7.87
CA TRP A 362 -23.26 -27.20 -7.66
C TRP A 362 -21.95 -26.46 -7.97
N PHE A 363 -20.80 -27.15 -7.90
CA PHE A 363 -19.47 -26.53 -8.09
C PHE A 363 -19.34 -25.72 -9.39
N PRO A 364 -19.71 -26.23 -10.59
CA PRO A 364 -19.62 -25.45 -11.82
C PRO A 364 -20.49 -24.18 -11.83
N HIS A 365 -21.68 -24.24 -11.22
CA HIS A 365 -22.58 -23.09 -11.13
C HIS A 365 -22.01 -22.04 -10.18
N TYR A 366 -21.47 -22.48 -9.04
CA TYR A 366 -20.84 -21.60 -8.08
C TYR A 366 -19.54 -20.98 -8.60
N PHE A 367 -18.75 -21.74 -9.39
CA PHE A 367 -17.60 -21.22 -10.12
C PHE A 367 -18.03 -20.11 -11.10
N LEU A 368 -19.06 -20.36 -11.90
CA LEU A 368 -19.59 -19.36 -12.83
C LEU A 368 -20.11 -18.12 -12.08
N LEU A 369 -20.84 -18.30 -10.97
CA LEU A 369 -21.29 -17.21 -10.11
C LEU A 369 -20.12 -16.35 -9.62
N CYS A 370 -19.01 -16.95 -9.20
CA CYS A 370 -17.83 -16.21 -8.74
C CYS A 370 -17.14 -15.44 -9.87
N VAL A 371 -17.08 -16.02 -11.08
CA VAL A 371 -16.53 -15.35 -12.27
C VAL A 371 -17.42 -14.18 -12.67
N LEU A 372 -18.74 -14.39 -12.75
CA LEU A 372 -19.71 -13.34 -13.01
C LEU A 372 -19.70 -12.28 -11.92
N GLY A 373 -19.49 -12.65 -10.66
CA GLY A 373 -19.32 -11.72 -9.54
C GLY A 373 -18.10 -10.83 -9.72
N ALA A 374 -16.96 -11.38 -10.12
CA ALA A 374 -15.76 -10.58 -10.41
C ALA A 374 -15.98 -9.62 -11.60
N VAL A 375 -16.69 -10.06 -12.64
CA VAL A 375 -17.09 -9.21 -13.77
C VAL A 375 -18.09 -8.13 -13.32
N LEU A 376 -19.05 -8.46 -12.47
CA LEU A 376 -20.02 -7.51 -11.93
C LEU A 376 -19.33 -6.44 -11.08
N VAL A 377 -18.34 -6.80 -10.27
CA VAL A 377 -17.51 -5.82 -9.55
C VAL A 377 -16.78 -4.91 -10.53
N ALA A 378 -16.22 -5.45 -11.62
CA ALA A 378 -15.56 -4.65 -12.64
C ALA A 378 -16.53 -3.70 -13.38
N ILE A 379 -17.74 -4.15 -13.71
CA ILE A 379 -18.78 -3.30 -14.31
C ILE A 379 -19.23 -2.22 -13.31
N LEU A 380 -19.47 -2.58 -12.05
CA LEU A 380 -19.82 -1.60 -11.04
C LEU A 380 -18.70 -0.58 -10.82
N ALA A 381 -17.43 -1.01 -10.89
CA ALA A 381 -16.28 -0.14 -10.80
C ALA A 381 -16.05 0.71 -12.08
N SER A 382 -16.49 0.29 -13.27
CA SER A 382 -16.41 1.16 -14.45
C SER A 382 -17.29 2.39 -14.32
N GLU A 383 -18.47 2.21 -13.71
CA GLU A 383 -19.43 3.29 -13.47
C GLU A 383 -19.07 4.08 -12.19
N LEU A 384 -18.94 3.41 -11.05
CA LEU A 384 -18.78 4.05 -9.74
C LEU A 384 -17.33 4.29 -9.33
N LYS A 385 -16.35 3.63 -9.97
CA LYS A 385 -14.92 3.71 -9.63
C LYS A 385 -14.68 3.36 -8.15
N TRP A 386 -13.90 4.16 -7.42
CA TRP A 386 -13.74 4.01 -5.98
C TRP A 386 -15.01 4.46 -5.27
N HIS A 387 -15.75 3.51 -4.70
CA HIS A 387 -17.05 3.78 -4.08
C HIS A 387 -17.37 2.73 -3.00
N ARG A 388 -18.03 3.13 -1.90
CA ARG A 388 -18.40 2.23 -0.79
C ARG A 388 -19.10 0.95 -1.25
N HIS A 389 -20.13 1.06 -2.09
CA HIS A 389 -20.84 -0.09 -2.66
C HIS A 389 -19.97 -1.00 -3.56
N ALA A 390 -19.08 -0.44 -4.37
CA ALA A 390 -18.17 -1.24 -5.20
C ALA A 390 -17.18 -2.02 -4.33
N VAL A 391 -16.65 -1.39 -3.28
CA VAL A 391 -15.78 -2.04 -2.28
C VAL A 391 -16.53 -3.11 -1.50
N LEU A 392 -17.77 -2.85 -1.08
CA LEU A 392 -18.60 -3.85 -0.40
C LEU A 392 -18.85 -5.08 -1.29
N LEU A 393 -19.22 -4.88 -2.55
CA LEU A 393 -19.39 -5.97 -3.51
C LEU A 393 -18.09 -6.73 -3.75
N PHE A 394 -16.96 -6.03 -3.84
CA PHE A 394 -15.63 -6.64 -3.93
C PHE A 394 -15.37 -7.57 -2.74
N MET A 395 -15.67 -7.14 -1.51
CA MET A 395 -15.50 -7.93 -0.29
C MET A 395 -16.41 -9.17 -0.26
N ILE A 396 -17.66 -9.03 -0.72
CA ILE A 396 -18.59 -10.16 -0.86
C ILE A 396 -18.03 -11.17 -1.86
N VAL A 397 -17.61 -10.73 -3.04
CA VAL A 397 -17.05 -11.61 -4.08
C VAL A 397 -15.75 -12.28 -3.62
N LEU A 398 -14.90 -11.57 -2.87
CA LEU A 398 -13.72 -12.13 -2.24
C LEU A 398 -14.07 -13.29 -1.28
N GLY A 399 -15.11 -13.10 -0.45
CA GLY A 399 -15.65 -14.16 0.41
C GLY A 399 -16.22 -15.34 -0.37
N LEU A 400 -16.96 -15.08 -1.44
CA LEU A 400 -17.50 -16.12 -2.32
C LEU A 400 -16.38 -16.94 -2.96
N GLN A 401 -15.29 -16.32 -3.40
CA GLN A 401 -14.13 -17.00 -3.97
C GLN A 401 -13.33 -17.80 -2.95
N MET A 402 -13.19 -17.28 -1.73
CA MET A 402 -12.58 -18.03 -0.64
C MET A 402 -13.37 -19.32 -0.35
N PHE A 403 -14.71 -19.26 -0.39
CA PHE A 403 -15.55 -20.46 -0.30
C PHE A 403 -15.45 -21.35 -1.55
N LEU A 404 -15.34 -20.78 -2.76
CA LEU A 404 -15.11 -21.55 -4.00
C LEU A 404 -13.84 -22.39 -3.89
N TYR A 405 -12.78 -21.83 -3.31
CA TYR A 405 -11.54 -22.54 -3.04
C TYR A 405 -11.76 -23.74 -2.10
N ILE A 406 -12.47 -23.56 -0.98
CA ILE A 406 -12.84 -24.65 -0.06
C ILE A 406 -13.62 -25.73 -0.81
N MET A 407 -14.68 -25.32 -1.51
CA MET A 407 -15.56 -26.21 -2.27
C MET A 407 -14.79 -27.00 -3.33
N PHE A 408 -13.83 -26.36 -4.02
CA PHE A 408 -12.96 -27.03 -4.99
C PHE A 408 -12.11 -28.10 -4.32
N LYS A 409 -11.44 -27.80 -3.21
CA LYS A 409 -10.57 -28.76 -2.50
C LYS A 409 -11.33 -29.99 -2.02
N ILE A 410 -12.58 -29.82 -1.60
CA ILE A 410 -13.47 -30.89 -1.16
C ILE A 410 -14.03 -31.68 -2.36
N SER A 411 -14.51 -30.97 -3.39
CA SER A 411 -15.18 -31.60 -4.54
C SER A 411 -14.23 -32.32 -5.49
N ARG A 412 -12.96 -31.89 -5.58
CA ARG A 412 -12.01 -32.33 -6.61
C ARG A 412 -11.87 -33.86 -6.70
N ALA A 413 -11.88 -34.57 -5.58
CA ALA A 413 -11.74 -36.03 -5.58
C ALA A 413 -12.97 -36.75 -6.17
N PHE A 414 -14.14 -36.12 -6.14
CA PHE A 414 -15.42 -36.68 -6.56
C PHE A 414 -15.87 -36.23 -7.96
N LEU A 415 -15.28 -35.16 -8.53
CA LEU A 415 -15.64 -34.66 -9.86
C LEU A 415 -15.63 -35.77 -10.93
N LYS A 416 -14.65 -36.68 -10.90
CA LYS A 416 -14.57 -37.84 -11.81
C LYS A 416 -15.78 -38.78 -11.75
N TYR A 417 -16.34 -39.00 -10.56
CA TYR A 417 -17.48 -39.92 -10.38
C TYR A 417 -18.81 -39.22 -10.70
N VAL A 418 -18.93 -37.95 -10.32
CA VAL A 418 -20.12 -37.15 -10.58
C VAL A 418 -20.26 -36.83 -12.06
N PHE A 419 -19.19 -36.38 -12.72
CA PHE A 419 -19.18 -36.04 -14.14
C PHE A 419 -18.66 -37.19 -15.02
N ILE A 420 -18.91 -38.44 -14.61
CA ILE A 420 -18.40 -39.63 -15.31
C ILE A 420 -18.98 -39.72 -16.73
N THR A 421 -18.09 -39.96 -17.70
CA THR A 421 -18.46 -40.25 -19.09
C THR A 421 -17.62 -41.43 -19.60
N LYS A 422 -18.11 -42.17 -20.61
CA LYS A 422 -17.33 -43.26 -21.24
C LYS A 422 -15.95 -42.75 -21.67
N ARG A 423 -15.91 -41.60 -22.35
CA ARG A 423 -14.65 -40.96 -22.78
C ARG A 423 -13.69 -40.70 -21.62
N LEU A 424 -14.17 -40.13 -20.51
CA LEU A 424 -13.33 -39.83 -19.35
C LEU A 424 -12.84 -41.10 -18.63
N TYR A 425 -13.71 -42.10 -18.48
CA TYR A 425 -13.37 -43.38 -17.84
C TYR A 425 -12.28 -44.14 -18.62
N PHE A 426 -12.44 -44.26 -19.95
CA PHE A 426 -11.46 -44.96 -20.78
C PHE A 426 -10.17 -44.15 -21.01
N LYS A 427 -10.22 -42.81 -20.97
CA LYS A 427 -9.03 -41.95 -21.12
C LYS A 427 -8.00 -42.18 -20.02
N ASN A 428 -8.42 -42.42 -18.77
CA ASN A 428 -7.52 -42.66 -17.66
C ASN A 428 -8.14 -43.59 -16.60
N ARG A 429 -8.28 -44.89 -16.90
CA ARG A 429 -8.97 -45.84 -16.02
C ARG A 429 -8.37 -45.92 -14.61
N THR A 430 -7.06 -45.74 -14.46
CA THR A 430 -6.34 -45.82 -13.18
C THR A 430 -6.75 -44.73 -12.19
N MET A 431 -7.42 -43.66 -12.64
CA MET A 431 -7.95 -42.64 -11.74
C MET A 431 -9.25 -43.08 -11.05
N TYR A 432 -9.90 -44.17 -11.47
CA TYR A 432 -11.16 -44.66 -10.91
C TYR A 432 -10.94 -45.85 -9.98
N ASP A 433 -11.73 -45.92 -8.91
CA ASP A 433 -12.05 -47.19 -8.27
C ASP A 433 -13.28 -47.76 -8.99
N ASP A 434 -13.09 -48.88 -9.72
CA ASP A 434 -14.11 -49.51 -10.54
C ASP A 434 -15.38 -49.87 -9.73
N ARG A 435 -15.24 -50.21 -8.44
CA ARG A 435 -16.37 -50.48 -7.55
C ARG A 435 -17.20 -49.22 -7.31
N ILE A 436 -16.54 -48.10 -7.01
CA ILE A 436 -17.22 -46.82 -6.76
C ILE A 436 -17.84 -46.29 -8.05
N ALA A 437 -17.13 -46.38 -9.18
CA ALA A 437 -17.67 -45.99 -10.48
C ALA A 437 -18.97 -46.73 -10.79
N ARG A 438 -19.03 -48.05 -10.51
CA ARG A 438 -20.27 -48.84 -10.65
C ARG A 438 -21.42 -48.33 -9.79
N TYR A 439 -21.16 -47.93 -8.55
CA TYR A 439 -22.21 -47.37 -7.68
C TYR A 439 -22.81 -46.07 -8.25
N PHE A 440 -21.97 -45.15 -8.75
CA PHE A 440 -22.46 -43.92 -9.37
C PHE A 440 -23.22 -44.20 -10.68
N ILE A 441 -22.75 -45.14 -11.51
CA ILE A 441 -23.44 -45.55 -12.73
C ILE A 441 -24.81 -46.17 -12.41
N ALA A 442 -24.88 -47.05 -11.40
CA ALA A 442 -26.13 -47.67 -10.95
C ALA A 442 -27.12 -46.62 -10.43
N TYR A 443 -26.64 -45.66 -9.64
CA TYR A 443 -27.46 -44.54 -9.17
C TYR A 443 -28.04 -43.72 -10.34
N TYR A 444 -27.24 -43.43 -11.37
CA TYR A 444 -27.70 -42.71 -12.57
C TYR A 444 -28.66 -43.50 -13.45
N ARG A 445 -28.58 -44.84 -13.47
CA ARG A 445 -29.57 -45.68 -14.15
C ARG A 445 -30.93 -45.58 -13.47
N LYS A 446 -30.95 -45.58 -12.13
CA LYS A 446 -32.18 -45.42 -11.34
C LYS A 446 -32.74 -43.98 -11.36
N ASN A 447 -31.87 -42.98 -11.56
CA ASN A 447 -32.23 -41.56 -11.52
C ASN A 447 -31.68 -40.78 -12.74
N PRO A 448 -32.21 -40.98 -13.95
CA PRO A 448 -31.67 -40.37 -15.18
C PRO A 448 -31.66 -38.83 -15.14
N ASN A 449 -32.69 -38.21 -14.56
CA ASN A 449 -32.83 -36.75 -14.42
C ASN A 449 -31.72 -36.13 -13.53
N LYS A 450 -31.01 -36.95 -12.75
CA LYS A 450 -29.90 -36.48 -11.91
C LYS A 450 -28.57 -36.45 -12.66
N ARG A 451 -28.49 -36.78 -13.95
CA ARG A 451 -27.24 -36.67 -14.73
C ARG A 451 -26.82 -35.21 -14.97
N PRO A 452 -25.53 -34.86 -14.85
CA PRO A 452 -25.05 -33.51 -15.12
C PRO A 452 -25.26 -33.10 -16.59
N ARG A 453 -25.44 -31.80 -16.83
CA ARG A 453 -25.54 -31.22 -18.19
C ARG A 453 -24.24 -31.44 -18.95
N ARG A 454 -24.30 -31.62 -20.28
CA ARG A 454 -23.13 -31.86 -21.14
C ARG A 454 -22.05 -30.79 -21.00
N LEU A 455 -22.44 -29.51 -20.90
CA LEU A 455 -21.53 -28.38 -20.73
C LEU A 455 -20.59 -28.52 -19.52
N PHE A 456 -21.06 -29.11 -18.42
CA PHE A 456 -20.28 -29.26 -17.19
C PHE A 456 -19.46 -30.55 -17.10
N MET A 457 -19.59 -31.46 -18.08
CA MET A 457 -18.84 -32.72 -18.07
C MET A 457 -17.31 -32.51 -18.12
N ALA A 458 -16.86 -31.35 -18.64
CA ALA A 458 -15.44 -31.00 -18.67
C ALA A 458 -14.80 -30.91 -17.27
N PHE A 459 -15.57 -30.53 -16.24
CA PHE A 459 -15.10 -30.44 -14.85
C PHE A 459 -14.66 -31.80 -14.27
N GLY A 460 -15.20 -32.91 -14.80
CA GLY A 460 -14.73 -34.25 -14.44
C GLY A 460 -13.23 -34.47 -14.71
N ASN A 461 -12.66 -33.78 -15.71
CA ASN A 461 -11.24 -33.86 -15.99
C ASN A 461 -10.38 -33.20 -14.90
N LEU A 462 -10.90 -32.32 -14.03
CA LEU A 462 -10.09 -31.66 -12.99
C LEU A 462 -9.68 -32.59 -11.84
N SER A 463 -10.32 -33.77 -11.74
CA SER A 463 -9.85 -34.85 -10.86
C SER A 463 -8.57 -35.50 -11.36
N ASP A 464 -8.27 -35.42 -12.66
CA ASP A 464 -7.04 -35.96 -13.24
C ASP A 464 -5.86 -35.05 -12.86
N ASN A 465 -4.81 -35.65 -12.28
CA ASN A 465 -3.65 -34.90 -11.79
C ASN A 465 -2.92 -34.18 -12.92
N ILE A 466 -2.83 -34.79 -14.10
CA ILE A 466 -2.17 -34.19 -15.26
C ILE A 466 -2.97 -32.96 -15.73
N THR A 467 -4.28 -33.11 -15.91
CA THR A 467 -5.15 -32.00 -16.31
C THR A 467 -5.14 -30.86 -15.30
N TYR A 468 -5.15 -31.17 -13.99
CA TYR A 468 -5.03 -30.18 -12.93
C TYR A 468 -3.70 -29.42 -12.97
N LEU A 469 -2.58 -30.11 -13.20
CA LEU A 469 -1.27 -29.49 -13.37
C LEU A 469 -1.20 -28.64 -14.66
N ARG A 470 -1.84 -29.07 -15.76
CA ARG A 470 -1.95 -28.28 -16.99
C ARG A 470 -2.72 -26.99 -16.78
N LEU A 471 -3.78 -27.03 -15.96
CA LEU A 471 -4.53 -25.84 -15.57
C LEU A 471 -3.65 -24.85 -14.81
N MET A 472 -2.87 -25.29 -13.80
CA MET A 472 -1.92 -24.39 -13.12
C MET A 472 -0.76 -23.93 -14.02
N ARG A 473 -0.34 -24.76 -14.99
CA ARG A 473 0.66 -24.35 -15.99
C ARG A 473 0.14 -23.20 -16.87
N PHE A 474 -1.15 -23.19 -17.19
CA PHE A 474 -1.75 -22.13 -17.98
C PHE A 474 -1.56 -20.76 -17.31
N SER A 475 -1.79 -20.63 -16.00
CA SER A 475 -1.55 -19.35 -15.30
C SER A 475 -0.07 -18.96 -15.32
N GLY A 476 0.85 -19.90 -15.21
CA GLY A 476 2.29 -19.63 -15.35
C GLY A 476 2.69 -19.14 -16.75
N ILE A 477 2.18 -19.77 -17.80
CA ILE A 477 2.42 -19.36 -19.20
C ILE A 477 1.77 -18.00 -19.48
N LEU A 478 0.54 -17.78 -19.01
CA LEU A 478 -0.13 -16.48 -19.14
C LEU A 478 0.68 -15.39 -18.44
N SER A 479 1.19 -15.66 -17.23
CA SER A 479 2.03 -14.72 -16.49
C SER A 479 3.31 -14.39 -17.28
N LEU A 480 3.96 -15.40 -17.85
CA LEU A 480 5.14 -15.21 -18.70
C LEU A 480 4.82 -14.36 -19.94
N ALA A 481 3.74 -14.65 -20.65
CA ALA A 481 3.34 -13.93 -21.85
C ALA A 481 3.00 -12.46 -21.56
N VAL A 482 2.24 -12.21 -20.49
CA VAL A 482 1.88 -10.85 -20.06
C VAL A 482 3.11 -10.07 -19.61
N ILE A 483 3.99 -10.66 -18.80
CA ILE A 483 5.23 -10.01 -18.36
C ILE A 483 6.14 -9.72 -19.55
N PHE A 484 6.28 -10.65 -20.48
CA PHE A 484 7.08 -10.45 -21.69
C PHE A 484 6.55 -9.27 -22.52
N TRP A 485 5.23 -9.23 -22.74
CA TRP A 485 4.59 -8.11 -23.44
C TRP A 485 4.77 -6.79 -22.69
N ALA A 486 4.59 -6.77 -21.36
CA ALA A 486 4.78 -5.57 -20.55
C ALA A 486 6.23 -5.06 -20.56
N ASN A 487 7.23 -5.95 -20.62
CA ASN A 487 8.64 -5.56 -20.73
C ASN A 487 9.01 -5.00 -22.12
N TYR A 488 8.21 -5.31 -23.14
CA TYR A 488 8.38 -4.80 -24.50
C TYR A 488 7.58 -3.52 -24.77
N SER A 489 6.40 -3.38 -24.15
CA SER A 489 5.42 -2.32 -24.41
C SER A 489 5.11 -1.51 -23.16
N VAL A 490 5.57 -0.26 -23.13
CA VAL A 490 5.25 0.70 -22.04
C VAL A 490 3.74 0.87 -21.85
N PRO A 491 2.89 1.02 -22.89
CA PRO A 491 1.44 1.07 -22.72
C PRO A 491 0.85 -0.15 -21.98
N MET A 492 1.38 -1.35 -22.25
CA MET A 492 0.94 -2.56 -21.55
C MET A 492 1.40 -2.54 -20.08
N ALA A 493 2.63 -2.09 -19.80
CA ALA A 493 3.11 -1.95 -18.44
C ALA A 493 2.28 -0.93 -17.63
N THR A 494 1.95 0.22 -18.21
CA THR A 494 1.16 1.27 -17.54
C THR A 494 -0.33 0.93 -17.43
N PHE A 495 -0.86 0.08 -18.31
CA PHE A 495 -2.22 -0.46 -18.21
C PHE A 495 -2.42 -1.35 -16.97
N LEU A 496 -1.42 -2.15 -16.62
CA LEU A 496 -1.50 -3.06 -15.48
C LEU A 496 -1.43 -2.29 -14.16
N ASN A 497 -2.27 -2.67 -13.20
CA ASN A 497 -2.15 -2.17 -11.83
C ASN A 497 -0.89 -2.77 -11.16
N PRO A 498 -0.14 -2.03 -10.32
CA PRO A 498 1.05 -2.54 -9.63
C PRO A 498 0.82 -3.84 -8.85
N ILE A 499 -0.33 -4.02 -8.19
CA ILE A 499 -0.68 -5.27 -7.48
C ILE A 499 -0.75 -6.44 -8.46
N VAL A 500 -1.34 -6.23 -9.64
CA VAL A 500 -1.44 -7.24 -10.69
C VAL A 500 -0.06 -7.60 -11.25
N VAL A 501 0.81 -6.61 -11.46
CA VAL A 501 2.22 -6.82 -11.86
C VAL A 501 2.93 -7.71 -10.82
N ILE A 502 2.83 -7.37 -9.53
CA ILE A 502 3.44 -8.14 -8.43
C ILE A 502 2.92 -9.59 -8.44
N LEU A 503 1.61 -9.79 -8.58
CA LEU A 503 1.02 -11.14 -8.63
C LEU A 503 1.51 -11.96 -9.82
N PHE A 504 1.64 -11.37 -11.01
CA PHE A 504 2.20 -12.05 -12.18
C PHE A 504 3.65 -12.49 -11.93
N TYR A 505 4.50 -11.61 -11.38
CA TYR A 505 5.88 -11.95 -11.07
C TYR A 505 5.99 -13.03 -10.01
N ILE A 506 5.17 -12.96 -8.96
CA ILE A 506 5.15 -13.99 -7.91
C ILE A 506 4.75 -15.35 -8.47
N ILE A 507 3.70 -15.42 -9.30
CA ILE A 507 3.29 -16.66 -9.95
C ILE A 507 4.42 -17.19 -10.84
N LEU A 508 5.08 -16.33 -11.62
CA LEU A 508 6.17 -16.71 -12.51
C LEU A 508 7.37 -17.26 -11.74
N ILE A 509 7.90 -16.50 -10.77
CA ILE A 509 9.08 -16.86 -9.97
C ILE A 509 8.82 -18.14 -9.18
N TYR A 510 7.67 -18.23 -8.50
CA TYR A 510 7.30 -19.43 -7.75
C TYR A 510 7.16 -20.65 -8.67
N SER A 511 6.54 -20.48 -9.84
CA SER A 511 6.39 -21.57 -10.81
C SER A 511 7.73 -22.03 -11.35
N LEU A 512 8.65 -21.11 -11.69
CA LEU A 512 10.00 -21.44 -12.17
C LEU A 512 10.77 -22.24 -11.11
N PHE A 513 10.78 -21.75 -9.87
CA PHE A 513 11.39 -22.43 -8.73
C PHE A 513 10.83 -23.85 -8.56
N MET A 514 9.50 -24.00 -8.55
CA MET A 514 8.86 -25.31 -8.37
C MET A 514 9.08 -26.25 -9.56
N ILE A 515 9.17 -25.74 -10.79
CA ILE A 515 9.50 -26.55 -11.97
C ILE A 515 10.91 -27.11 -11.79
N ILE A 516 11.91 -26.28 -11.48
CA ILE A 516 13.30 -26.72 -11.27
C ILE A 516 13.36 -27.76 -10.15
N PHE A 517 12.78 -27.44 -8.98
CA PHE A 517 12.76 -28.33 -7.82
C PHE A 517 12.15 -29.70 -8.13
N LYS A 518 11.02 -29.74 -8.86
CA LYS A 518 10.38 -31.00 -9.24
C LYS A 518 11.26 -31.86 -10.15
N HIS A 519 12.00 -31.24 -11.08
CA HIS A 519 12.90 -31.97 -11.97
C HIS A 519 14.12 -32.50 -11.23
N LEU A 520 14.72 -31.70 -10.33
CA LEU A 520 15.78 -32.16 -9.44
C LEU A 520 15.35 -33.40 -8.64
N LEU A 521 14.15 -33.35 -8.06
CA LEU A 521 13.56 -34.47 -7.32
C LEU A 521 13.31 -35.70 -8.21
N TYR A 522 12.73 -35.54 -9.41
CA TYR A 522 12.43 -36.65 -10.31
C TYR A 522 13.68 -37.36 -10.82
N TYR A 523 14.65 -36.60 -11.33
CA TYR A 523 15.90 -37.15 -11.89
C TYR A 523 16.87 -37.64 -10.81
N GLY A 524 16.80 -37.08 -9.60
CA GLY A 524 17.51 -37.64 -8.45
C GLY A 524 17.08 -39.07 -8.14
N ARG A 525 15.77 -39.34 -8.22
CA ARG A 525 15.14 -40.62 -7.80
C ARG A 525 15.12 -41.69 -8.89
N ASN A 526 14.88 -41.34 -10.15
CA ASN A 526 14.78 -42.32 -11.23
C ASN A 526 16.16 -42.61 -11.85
N THR A 527 16.60 -43.87 -11.77
CA THR A 527 17.81 -44.37 -12.43
C THR A 527 17.52 -44.69 -13.92
N GLY A 528 18.54 -44.59 -14.79
CA GLY A 528 18.40 -44.95 -16.21
C GLY A 528 17.71 -43.92 -17.14
N VAL A 529 17.35 -42.72 -16.67
CA VAL A 529 16.69 -41.70 -17.51
C VAL A 529 17.74 -40.83 -18.26
N ARG A 530 17.53 -40.61 -19.56
CA ARG A 530 18.46 -39.93 -20.51
C ARG A 530 19.07 -38.61 -20.01
N PHE A 531 18.31 -37.77 -19.30
CA PHE A 531 18.76 -36.42 -18.86
C PHE A 531 19.19 -36.36 -17.39
N ARG A 532 19.37 -37.49 -16.71
CA ARG A 532 19.68 -37.54 -15.27
C ARG A 532 20.92 -36.72 -14.89
N ARG A 533 22.02 -36.88 -15.64
CA ARG A 533 23.29 -36.17 -15.36
C ARG A 533 23.11 -34.65 -15.49
N PHE A 534 22.39 -34.22 -16.52
CA PHE A 534 22.09 -32.80 -16.75
C PHE A 534 21.28 -32.19 -15.61
N PHE A 535 20.20 -32.83 -15.14
CA PHE A 535 19.44 -32.26 -14.02
C PHE A 535 20.16 -32.39 -12.67
N ARG A 536 20.88 -33.49 -12.41
CA ARG A 536 21.55 -33.69 -11.12
C ARG A 536 22.78 -32.80 -10.92
N PHE A 537 23.56 -32.58 -11.97
CA PHE A 537 24.81 -31.83 -11.89
C PHE A 537 24.80 -30.59 -12.77
N GLY A 538 24.26 -30.69 -13.99
CA GLY A 538 24.20 -29.58 -14.94
C GLY A 538 23.33 -28.40 -14.46
N ILE A 539 22.12 -28.61 -13.92
CA ILE A 539 21.26 -27.53 -13.43
C ILE A 539 21.89 -26.79 -12.22
N PRO A 540 22.36 -27.47 -11.16
CA PRO A 540 23.10 -26.81 -10.08
C PRO A 540 24.35 -26.08 -10.59
N LEU A 541 25.11 -26.69 -11.50
CA LEU A 541 26.28 -26.04 -12.10
C LEU A 541 25.88 -24.81 -12.92
N MET A 542 24.82 -24.87 -13.73
CA MET A 542 24.31 -23.70 -14.47
C MET A 542 23.84 -22.59 -13.53
N LEU A 543 23.20 -22.91 -12.41
CA LEU A 543 22.83 -21.91 -11.41
C LEU A 543 24.07 -21.24 -10.81
N ILE A 544 25.10 -22.02 -10.47
CA ILE A 544 26.39 -21.49 -9.99
C ILE A 544 27.05 -20.64 -11.09
N LEU A 545 27.04 -21.09 -12.34
CA LEU A 545 27.59 -20.34 -13.48
C LEU A 545 26.81 -19.05 -13.75
N ILE A 546 25.48 -19.04 -13.62
CA ILE A 546 24.65 -17.84 -13.74
C ILE A 546 24.96 -16.87 -12.59
N ILE A 547 25.09 -17.36 -11.36
CA ILE A 547 25.47 -16.53 -10.21
C ILE A 547 26.89 -15.97 -10.39
N ALA A 548 27.85 -16.79 -10.84
CA ALA A 548 29.21 -16.38 -11.12
C ALA A 548 29.26 -15.36 -12.28
N ALA A 549 28.50 -15.58 -13.36
CA ALA A 549 28.37 -14.67 -14.48
C ALA A 549 27.70 -13.35 -14.06
N ALA A 550 26.66 -13.41 -13.23
CA ALA A 550 26.01 -12.21 -12.67
C ALA A 550 26.96 -11.45 -11.73
N ASN A 551 27.71 -12.16 -10.88
CA ASN A 551 28.72 -11.55 -10.02
C ASN A 551 29.83 -10.90 -10.85
N TYR A 552 30.34 -11.60 -11.87
CA TYR A 552 31.32 -11.06 -12.81
C TYR A 552 30.77 -9.83 -13.55
N GLY A 553 29.57 -9.93 -14.13
CA GLY A 553 28.89 -8.85 -14.85
C GLY A 553 28.63 -7.63 -13.97
N SER A 554 28.23 -7.84 -12.71
CA SER A 554 28.01 -6.75 -11.74
C SER A 554 29.27 -5.95 -11.40
N ARG A 555 30.46 -6.52 -11.65
CA ARG A 555 31.76 -5.85 -11.44
C ARG A 555 32.25 -5.12 -12.70
N GLN A 556 31.66 -5.39 -13.86
CA GLN A 556 31.99 -4.69 -15.09
C GLN A 556 31.28 -3.33 -15.15
N SER A 557 31.85 -2.39 -15.90
CA SER A 557 31.16 -1.15 -16.19
C SER A 557 29.94 -1.42 -17.08
N ASN A 558 28.83 -0.77 -16.76
CA ASN A 558 27.58 -0.88 -17.49
C ASN A 558 26.96 0.52 -17.63
N ASP A 559 26.57 0.87 -18.85
CA ASP A 559 25.98 2.15 -19.27
C ASP A 559 24.45 2.18 -19.17
N LEU A 560 23.81 1.12 -18.66
CA LEU A 560 22.35 1.01 -18.52
C LEU A 560 21.74 2.20 -17.78
N HIS A 561 22.45 2.71 -16.77
CA HIS A 561 22.02 3.82 -15.93
C HIS A 561 22.72 5.14 -16.27
N GLU A 562 23.48 5.19 -17.36
CA GLU A 562 24.21 6.40 -17.80
C GLU A 562 23.27 7.41 -18.46
N LEU A 563 23.32 8.67 -18.04
CA LEU A 563 22.53 9.74 -18.64
C LEU A 563 23.14 10.23 -19.95
N ASN A 564 22.28 10.57 -20.91
CA ASN A 564 22.71 11.10 -22.19
C ASN A 564 23.19 12.54 -22.08
N ARG A 565 24.21 12.86 -22.90
CA ARG A 565 24.78 14.20 -23.03
C ARG A 565 24.46 14.74 -24.41
N VAL A 566 24.15 16.03 -24.47
CA VAL A 566 23.78 16.74 -25.71
C VAL A 566 24.56 18.05 -25.80
N VAL A 567 24.65 18.59 -27.00
CA VAL A 567 25.32 19.87 -27.24
C VAL A 567 24.41 21.00 -26.75
N ARG A 568 24.93 21.86 -25.87
CA ARG A 568 24.29 23.09 -25.40
C ARG A 568 24.19 24.07 -26.58
N LYS A 569 23.01 24.68 -26.76
CA LYS A 569 22.80 25.68 -27.80
C LYS A 569 22.73 27.11 -27.26
N THR A 570 22.31 27.27 -26.00
CA THR A 570 22.22 28.60 -25.36
C THR A 570 23.56 29.09 -24.79
N ASP A 571 23.77 30.40 -24.82
CA ASP A 571 25.00 31.10 -24.43
C ASP A 571 24.86 32.04 -23.21
N MET A 572 23.65 32.29 -22.68
CA MET A 572 23.49 33.17 -21.51
C MET A 572 24.11 32.57 -20.25
N ASP A 573 24.87 33.39 -19.54
CA ASP A 573 25.43 33.11 -18.23
C ASP A 573 24.62 33.77 -17.09
N PHE A 574 25.01 33.47 -15.86
CA PHE A 574 24.39 34.03 -14.66
C PHE A 574 24.40 35.56 -14.64
N LYS A 575 25.51 36.18 -15.04
CA LYS A 575 25.67 37.65 -15.03
C LYS A 575 24.74 38.31 -16.05
N THR A 576 24.65 37.77 -17.25
CA THR A 576 23.75 38.25 -18.30
C THR A 576 22.29 38.11 -17.89
N TYR A 577 21.93 37.00 -17.24
CA TYR A 577 20.60 36.82 -16.68
C TYR A 577 20.28 37.87 -15.61
N LEU A 578 21.15 38.08 -14.63
CA LEU A 578 20.90 39.09 -13.58
C LEU A 578 20.73 40.49 -14.16
N LYS A 579 21.63 40.85 -15.09
CA LYS A 579 21.57 42.13 -15.79
C LYS A 579 20.21 42.34 -16.47
N SER A 580 19.74 41.37 -17.24
CA SER A 580 18.43 41.48 -17.92
C SER A 580 17.23 41.53 -16.96
N ARG A 581 17.36 40.95 -15.76
CA ARG A 581 16.30 40.99 -14.73
C ARG A 581 16.27 42.31 -13.96
N MET A 582 17.39 43.04 -13.89
CA MET A 582 17.57 44.19 -13.00
C MET A 582 17.65 45.54 -13.74
N GLU A 583 18.03 45.56 -15.03
CA GLU A 583 18.13 46.80 -15.83
C GLU A 583 16.82 47.58 -16.03
N ASN A 584 15.66 46.94 -15.81
CA ASN A 584 14.34 47.57 -15.98
C ASN A 584 13.81 48.27 -14.71
N HIS A 585 14.56 48.30 -13.60
CA HIS A 585 14.09 48.82 -12.30
C HIS A 585 15.06 49.86 -11.68
N PRO A 586 15.06 51.13 -12.16
CA PRO A 586 16.01 52.18 -11.72
C PRO A 586 15.63 52.87 -10.39
N GLY A 587 14.97 52.17 -9.46
CA GLY A 587 14.50 52.76 -8.19
C GLY A 587 15.62 52.94 -7.15
N ASN A 588 15.56 54.02 -6.36
CA ASN A 588 16.50 54.32 -5.26
C ASN A 588 16.29 53.45 -3.99
N GLY A 589 16.03 52.14 -4.11
CA GLY A 589 15.81 51.26 -2.95
C GLY A 589 15.71 49.77 -3.27
N LYS A 590 15.73 48.92 -2.22
CA LYS A 590 15.65 47.46 -2.36
C LYS A 590 14.28 46.99 -2.85
N GLU A 591 14.29 46.19 -3.90
CA GLU A 591 13.12 45.56 -4.50
C GLU A 591 12.95 44.11 -3.99
N ASN A 592 11.71 43.72 -3.74
CA ASN A 592 11.37 42.42 -3.18
C ASN A 592 11.44 41.32 -4.25
N TYR A 593 12.29 40.31 -4.03
CA TYR A 593 12.42 39.15 -4.92
C TYR A 593 12.30 37.82 -4.19
N PHE A 594 11.62 36.86 -4.83
CA PHE A 594 11.41 35.50 -4.33
C PHE A 594 12.57 34.56 -4.66
N PHE A 595 12.94 33.78 -3.65
CA PHE A 595 13.88 32.67 -3.69
C PHE A 595 13.14 31.42 -3.23
N ILE A 596 12.78 30.55 -4.18
CA ILE A 596 11.86 29.45 -3.91
C ILE A 596 12.63 28.14 -3.74
N GLY A 597 12.45 27.47 -2.61
CA GLY A 597 12.81 26.07 -2.39
C GLY A 597 11.58 25.18 -2.48
N SER A 598 11.74 23.97 -3.00
CA SER A 598 10.65 22.98 -3.08
C SER A 598 11.15 21.57 -2.86
N TYR A 599 10.47 20.83 -1.98
CA TYR A 599 10.83 19.45 -1.67
C TYR A 599 9.64 18.56 -1.28
N GLY A 600 9.94 17.27 -1.19
CA GLY A 600 9.01 16.22 -0.84
C GLY A 600 9.13 15.06 -1.82
N GLY A 601 8.64 13.88 -1.43
CA GLY A 601 8.92 12.68 -2.19
C GLY A 601 7.88 12.32 -3.27
N GLY A 602 8.37 11.76 -4.38
CA GLY A 602 7.57 11.09 -5.40
C GLY A 602 6.60 12.00 -6.19
N LEU A 603 5.59 11.37 -6.81
CA LEU A 603 4.53 12.08 -7.54
C LEU A 603 3.65 12.95 -6.65
N LYS A 604 3.60 12.66 -5.34
CA LYS A 604 2.87 13.49 -4.36
C LYS A 604 3.39 14.92 -4.35
N ALA A 605 4.70 15.10 -4.19
CA ALA A 605 5.33 16.42 -4.20
C ALA A 605 5.38 17.05 -5.60
N ASN A 606 5.58 16.23 -6.65
CA ASN A 606 5.49 16.67 -8.04
C ASN A 606 4.16 17.37 -8.34
N LEU A 607 3.04 16.72 -8.01
CA LEU A 607 1.71 17.28 -8.23
C LEU A 607 1.46 18.54 -7.37
N TRP A 608 1.85 18.50 -6.09
CA TRP A 608 1.67 19.64 -5.18
C TRP A 608 2.37 20.89 -5.70
N ASN A 609 3.62 20.71 -6.14
CA ASN A 609 4.42 21.79 -6.69
C ASN A 609 3.85 22.33 -8.01
N LEU A 610 3.45 21.43 -8.93
CA LEU A 610 2.79 21.82 -10.18
C LEU A 610 1.53 22.65 -9.94
N LEU A 611 0.67 22.21 -9.01
CA LEU A 611 -0.56 22.91 -8.68
C LEU A 611 -0.29 24.30 -8.09
N LEU A 612 0.66 24.42 -7.16
CA LEU A 612 1.00 25.71 -6.56
C LEU A 612 1.66 26.68 -7.53
N LEU A 613 2.63 26.23 -8.33
CA LEU A 613 3.26 27.09 -9.34
C LEU A 613 2.23 27.58 -10.36
N ASN A 614 1.37 26.68 -10.84
CA ASN A 614 0.29 27.05 -11.75
C ASN A 614 -0.71 28.02 -11.10
N GLU A 615 -1.05 27.82 -9.82
CA GLU A 615 -1.95 28.72 -9.10
C GLU A 615 -1.36 30.13 -8.99
N LEU A 616 -0.11 30.22 -8.52
CA LEU A 616 0.62 31.48 -8.32
C LEU A 616 0.82 32.23 -9.64
N ASP A 617 1.26 31.54 -10.69
CA ASP A 617 1.41 32.09 -12.04
C ASP A 617 0.06 32.54 -12.62
N SER A 618 -1.01 31.78 -12.38
CA SER A 618 -2.34 32.12 -12.91
C SER A 618 -3.01 33.32 -12.24
N ILE A 619 -2.81 33.51 -10.94
CA ILE A 619 -3.42 34.58 -10.15
C ILE A 619 -2.67 35.90 -10.35
N TYR A 620 -1.33 35.84 -10.38
CA TYR A 620 -0.44 37.00 -10.46
C TYR A 620 0.26 37.06 -11.82
N ARG A 621 -0.53 36.90 -12.90
CA ARG A 621 -0.02 36.85 -14.29
C ARG A 621 1.09 37.88 -14.50
N GLU A 622 2.24 37.41 -14.98
CA GLU A 622 3.48 38.17 -15.19
C GLU A 622 4.17 38.69 -13.91
N ASP A 623 3.42 39.08 -12.87
CA ASP A 623 3.95 39.61 -11.61
C ASP A 623 4.71 38.58 -10.75
N PHE A 624 4.25 37.32 -10.68
CA PHE A 624 4.89 36.35 -9.79
C PHE A 624 6.28 35.93 -10.26
N PHE A 625 6.41 35.52 -11.52
CA PHE A 625 7.72 35.15 -12.06
C PHE A 625 8.62 36.35 -12.29
N SER A 626 8.08 37.53 -12.65
CA SER A 626 8.90 38.76 -12.69
C SER A 626 9.50 39.13 -11.34
N LYS A 627 8.88 38.75 -10.23
CA LYS A 627 9.44 38.88 -8.87
C LYS A 627 10.15 37.64 -8.36
N THR A 628 10.40 36.62 -9.19
CA THR A 628 11.13 35.40 -8.78
C THR A 628 12.48 35.33 -9.48
N LEU A 629 13.57 35.18 -8.72
CA LEU A 629 14.92 35.04 -9.27
C LEU A 629 15.35 33.59 -9.43
N VAL A 630 14.97 32.72 -8.49
CA VAL A 630 15.35 31.31 -8.49
C VAL A 630 14.26 30.41 -7.96
N VAL A 631 14.12 29.26 -8.60
CA VAL A 631 13.33 28.11 -8.13
C VAL A 631 14.25 26.90 -8.04
N SER A 632 14.48 26.44 -6.81
CA SER A 632 15.32 25.29 -6.50
C SER A 632 14.50 24.13 -5.98
N GLY A 633 14.78 22.93 -6.51
CA GLY A 633 14.01 21.73 -6.22
C GLY A 633 14.84 20.57 -5.70
N VAL A 634 14.24 19.74 -4.86
CA VAL A 634 14.75 18.45 -4.40
C VAL A 634 13.70 17.36 -4.63
N SER A 635 14.12 16.13 -4.97
CA SER A 635 13.23 14.96 -5.07
C SER A 635 12.01 15.20 -5.97
N GLY A 636 10.80 14.86 -5.51
CA GLY A 636 9.55 15.12 -6.22
C GLY A 636 9.27 16.61 -6.45
N GLY A 637 9.77 17.51 -5.60
CA GLY A 637 9.68 18.96 -5.80
C GLY A 637 10.43 19.41 -7.06
N ALA A 638 11.66 18.90 -7.26
CA ALA A 638 12.44 19.15 -8.47
C ALA A 638 11.79 18.59 -9.74
N VAL A 639 11.19 17.40 -9.64
CA VAL A 639 10.39 16.82 -10.75
C VAL A 639 9.17 17.69 -11.07
N GLY A 640 8.52 18.27 -10.05
CA GLY A 640 7.45 19.26 -10.21
C GLY A 640 7.90 20.50 -10.97
N ILE A 641 9.01 21.09 -10.56
CA ILE A 641 9.62 22.26 -11.22
C ILE A 641 10.00 21.94 -12.67
N GLY A 642 10.59 20.76 -12.88
CA GLY A 642 10.96 20.27 -14.20
C GLY A 642 9.76 20.07 -15.13
N ASN A 643 8.69 19.44 -14.63
CA ASN A 643 7.47 19.27 -15.41
C ASN A 643 6.80 20.63 -15.70
N TYR A 644 6.76 21.55 -14.73
CA TYR A 644 6.18 22.88 -14.91
C TYR A 644 6.90 23.68 -15.99
N THR A 645 8.23 23.74 -15.90
CA THR A 645 9.07 24.42 -16.89
C THR A 645 8.89 23.82 -18.28
N SER A 646 8.78 22.49 -18.40
CA SER A 646 8.52 21.86 -19.70
C SER A 646 7.14 22.22 -20.25
N LEU A 647 6.12 22.43 -19.41
CA LEU A 647 4.80 22.91 -19.86
C LEU A 647 4.90 24.35 -20.37
N VAL A 648 5.56 25.24 -19.63
CA VAL A 648 5.77 26.64 -20.04
C VAL A 648 6.55 26.73 -21.36
N ALA A 649 7.62 25.93 -21.51
CA ALA A 649 8.44 25.90 -22.73
C ALA A 649 7.66 25.47 -24.00
N HIS A 650 6.64 24.62 -23.86
CA HIS A 650 5.97 24.00 -25.01
C HIS A 650 4.53 24.43 -25.24
N LEU A 651 3.82 24.86 -24.20
CA LEU A 651 2.42 25.24 -24.28
C LEU A 651 2.20 26.76 -24.21
N GLY A 652 3.26 27.54 -23.99
CA GLY A 652 3.25 29.00 -24.12
C GLY A 652 2.58 29.75 -22.97
N GLU A 653 2.15 30.98 -23.26
CA GLU A 653 1.82 32.01 -22.26
C GLU A 653 0.55 31.73 -21.42
N ALA A 654 -0.53 31.16 -21.97
CA ALA A 654 -1.69 30.62 -21.23
C ALA A 654 -2.61 29.81 -22.17
N PRO A 655 -3.25 28.70 -21.73
CA PRO A 655 -4.13 28.67 -20.57
C PRO A 655 -3.61 27.80 -19.43
N THR A 656 -4.13 28.04 -18.22
CA THR A 656 -3.81 27.29 -17.00
C THR A 656 -3.72 25.78 -17.21
N PHE A 657 -2.59 25.16 -16.85
CA PHE A 657 -2.24 23.77 -17.17
C PHE A 657 -2.96 22.73 -16.29
N TYR A 658 -4.16 23.01 -15.78
CA TYR A 658 -4.81 22.14 -14.79
C TYR A 658 -5.05 20.71 -15.31
N GLU A 659 -5.39 20.55 -16.59
CA GLU A 659 -5.61 19.22 -17.17
C GLU A 659 -4.30 18.45 -17.35
N GLU A 660 -3.26 19.09 -17.86
CA GLU A 660 -1.92 18.53 -18.07
C GLU A 660 -1.32 18.13 -16.73
N ILE A 661 -1.38 19.02 -15.74
CA ILE A 661 -0.93 18.78 -14.37
C ILE A 661 -1.66 17.58 -13.77
N PHE A 662 -2.98 17.49 -13.97
CA PHE A 662 -3.75 16.34 -13.50
C PHE A 662 -3.33 15.04 -14.21
N LYS A 663 -3.09 15.06 -15.53
CA LYS A 663 -2.58 13.91 -16.29
C LYS A 663 -1.19 13.48 -15.78
N ILE A 664 -0.29 14.42 -15.52
CA ILE A 664 1.06 14.18 -14.96
C ILE A 664 0.97 13.54 -13.57
N GLY A 665 0.17 14.12 -12.67
CA GLY A 665 -0.01 13.59 -11.31
C GLY A 665 -0.64 12.19 -11.28
N ARG A 666 -1.38 11.80 -12.32
CA ARG A 666 -2.08 10.52 -12.45
C ARG A 666 -1.31 9.48 -13.27
N SER A 667 -0.12 9.80 -13.74
CA SER A 667 0.72 8.88 -14.52
C SER A 667 1.08 7.62 -13.72
N ASN A 668 0.96 6.45 -14.38
CA ASN A 668 1.29 5.16 -13.76
C ASN A 668 2.73 4.74 -14.06
N VAL A 669 3.69 5.53 -13.58
CA VAL A 669 5.12 5.22 -13.75
C VAL A 669 5.56 4.05 -12.87
N LEU A 670 4.90 3.81 -11.72
CA LEU A 670 5.23 2.70 -10.82
C LEU A 670 5.09 1.31 -11.47
N SER A 671 4.02 1.05 -12.23
CA SER A 671 3.90 -0.25 -12.91
C SER A 671 5.01 -0.48 -13.92
N ASN A 672 5.39 0.55 -14.68
CA ASN A 672 6.53 0.49 -15.60
C ASN A 672 7.83 0.18 -14.85
N GLU A 673 8.08 0.86 -13.73
CA GLU A 673 9.28 0.64 -12.92
C GLU A 673 9.33 -0.78 -12.34
N LEU A 674 8.22 -1.31 -11.84
CA LEU A 674 8.16 -2.68 -11.31
C LEU A 674 8.38 -3.74 -12.40
N VAL A 675 7.75 -3.57 -13.57
CA VAL A 675 7.92 -4.48 -14.71
C VAL A 675 9.39 -4.51 -15.15
N TYR A 676 10.04 -3.36 -15.24
CA TYR A 676 11.40 -3.31 -15.75
C TYR A 676 12.40 -3.74 -14.66
N LEU A 677 12.20 -3.33 -13.40
CA LEU A 677 13.00 -3.75 -12.26
C LEU A 677 13.05 -5.27 -12.09
N LEU A 678 11.90 -5.93 -12.15
CA LEU A 678 11.81 -7.39 -11.96
C LEU A 678 12.05 -8.17 -13.27
N GLY A 679 12.18 -7.48 -14.39
CA GLY A 679 12.33 -8.05 -15.72
C GLY A 679 13.55 -7.52 -16.47
N ARG A 680 13.31 -6.62 -17.42
CA ARG A 680 14.28 -6.18 -18.43
C ARG A 680 15.55 -5.58 -17.84
N ASP A 681 15.44 -4.70 -16.84
CA ASP A 681 16.61 -4.03 -16.26
C ASP A 681 17.48 -5.05 -15.51
N TRP A 682 16.87 -5.97 -14.76
CA TRP A 682 17.59 -6.99 -14.01
C TRP A 682 18.48 -7.84 -14.92
N LEU A 683 17.98 -8.22 -16.10
CA LEU A 683 18.77 -8.98 -17.09
C LEU A 683 19.88 -8.15 -17.74
N ARG A 684 19.65 -6.85 -17.94
CA ARG A 684 20.59 -5.94 -18.61
C ARG A 684 21.71 -5.47 -17.68
N GLU A 685 21.42 -5.33 -16.39
CA GLU A 685 22.41 -4.91 -15.38
C GLU A 685 23.60 -5.86 -15.31
N TYR A 686 23.34 -7.17 -15.41
CA TYR A 686 24.37 -8.20 -15.37
C TYR A 686 24.97 -8.55 -16.73
N ASN A 687 24.58 -7.88 -17.81
CA ASN A 687 25.08 -8.14 -19.15
C ASN A 687 25.95 -6.97 -19.65
N PRO A 688 27.29 -7.05 -19.47
CA PRO A 688 28.22 -5.96 -19.81
C PRO A 688 28.59 -5.89 -21.30
N TYR A 689 28.13 -6.86 -22.12
CA TYR A 689 28.56 -6.98 -23.51
C TYR A 689 27.74 -6.14 -24.50
N TYR A 690 26.73 -5.42 -24.03
CA TYR A 690 25.86 -4.59 -24.85
C TYR A 690 25.80 -3.17 -24.30
N SER A 691 25.90 -2.18 -25.18
CA SER A 691 25.60 -0.80 -24.82
C SER A 691 24.08 -0.60 -24.73
N HIS A 692 23.66 -0.16 -23.57
CA HIS A 692 22.27 0.04 -23.21
C HIS A 692 21.80 1.48 -23.38
N HIS A 693 22.73 2.42 -23.64
CA HIS A 693 22.44 3.83 -23.94
C HIS A 693 21.56 4.51 -22.87
N GLY A 694 21.75 4.16 -21.60
CA GLY A 694 20.97 4.77 -20.51
C GLY A 694 19.50 4.40 -20.46
N THR A 695 19.03 3.43 -21.26
CA THR A 695 17.59 3.16 -21.43
C THR A 695 17.02 2.25 -20.34
N ASP A 696 17.16 2.63 -19.07
CA ASP A 696 16.60 1.94 -17.91
C ASP A 696 15.12 2.28 -17.65
N ARG A 697 14.57 1.73 -16.56
CA ARG A 697 13.20 2.01 -16.12
C ARG A 697 12.91 3.49 -15.82
N SER A 698 13.87 4.24 -15.29
CA SER A 698 13.69 5.66 -14.96
C SER A 698 13.74 6.53 -16.20
N TYR A 699 14.54 6.18 -17.20
CA TYR A 699 14.49 6.77 -18.54
C TYR A 699 13.08 6.66 -19.13
N ARG A 700 12.44 5.49 -19.02
CA ARG A 700 11.06 5.27 -19.49
C ARG A 700 10.03 6.03 -18.66
N SER A 701 10.22 6.16 -17.34
CA SER A 701 9.36 7.01 -16.50
C SER A 701 9.43 8.48 -16.94
N MET A 702 10.63 8.98 -17.25
CA MET A 702 10.81 10.35 -17.75
C MET A 702 10.27 10.56 -19.17
N GLU A 703 10.37 9.56 -20.04
CA GLU A 703 9.73 9.58 -21.36
C GLU A 703 8.20 9.76 -21.25
N VAL A 704 7.57 9.15 -20.23
CA VAL A 704 6.14 9.34 -19.95
C VAL A 704 5.86 10.79 -19.53
N HIS A 705 6.68 11.38 -18.67
CA HIS A 705 6.54 12.79 -18.29
C HIS A 705 6.71 13.73 -19.48
N ALA A 706 7.75 13.53 -20.30
CA ALA A 706 7.98 14.32 -21.49
C ALA A 706 6.82 14.28 -22.48
N LYS A 707 6.22 13.10 -22.71
CA LYS A 707 5.02 12.98 -23.55
C LYS A 707 3.82 13.74 -22.97
N LEU A 708 3.66 13.74 -21.66
CA LEU A 708 2.57 14.47 -20.99
C LEU A 708 2.79 16.00 -20.99
N THR A 709 4.03 16.45 -21.11
CA THR A 709 4.38 17.87 -21.31
C THR A 709 4.59 18.26 -22.78
N GLN A 710 4.29 17.35 -23.72
CA GLN A 710 4.43 17.53 -25.17
C GLN A 710 5.87 17.81 -25.66
N LEU A 711 6.88 17.41 -24.88
CA LEU A 711 8.29 17.44 -25.30
C LEU A 711 8.63 16.16 -26.10
N ASP A 712 8.36 16.18 -27.41
CA ASP A 712 8.59 15.04 -28.31
C ASP A 712 10.09 14.67 -28.44
N SER A 713 10.98 15.65 -28.28
CA SER A 713 12.43 15.53 -28.43
C SER A 713 13.17 15.44 -27.09
N PHE A 714 12.60 14.69 -26.14
CA PHE A 714 12.99 14.73 -24.71
C PHE A 714 14.44 14.38 -24.39
N ASN A 715 15.11 13.66 -25.30
CA ASN A 715 16.46 13.15 -25.10
C ASN A 715 17.49 13.83 -26.02
N THR A 716 17.10 14.90 -26.73
CA THR A 716 17.99 15.66 -27.63
C THR A 716 18.16 17.12 -27.24
N LYS A 717 17.30 17.66 -26.36
CA LYS A 717 17.43 19.03 -25.82
C LYS A 717 18.13 19.05 -24.47
N GLY A 718 19.05 20.00 -24.29
CA GLY A 718 19.74 20.23 -23.02
C GLY A 718 18.84 20.84 -21.95
N LEU A 719 19.28 20.79 -20.69
CA LEU A 719 18.58 21.43 -19.57
C LEU A 719 18.37 22.93 -19.83
N GLU A 720 19.45 23.60 -20.23
CA GLU A 720 19.52 25.03 -20.46
C GLU A 720 18.70 25.45 -21.68
N ASP A 721 18.59 24.59 -22.69
CA ASP A 721 17.83 24.88 -23.92
C ASP A 721 16.32 24.90 -23.65
N VAL A 722 15.79 23.93 -22.90
CA VAL A 722 14.35 23.91 -22.54
C VAL A 722 14.03 25.04 -21.56
N TRP A 723 14.96 25.37 -20.65
CA TRP A 723 14.80 26.54 -19.80
C TRP A 723 14.81 27.85 -20.60
N ARG A 724 15.69 27.98 -21.60
CA ARG A 724 15.71 29.15 -22.52
C ARG A 724 14.36 29.34 -23.19
N GLU A 725 13.76 28.26 -23.71
CA GLU A 725 12.43 28.30 -24.32
C GLU A 725 11.35 28.76 -23.33
N ALA A 726 11.37 28.29 -22.08
CA ALA A 726 10.47 28.78 -21.04
C ALA A 726 10.72 30.24 -20.66
N TYR A 727 11.98 30.69 -20.67
CA TYR A 727 12.40 32.06 -20.42
C TYR A 727 11.90 33.01 -21.52
N GLU A 728 12.03 32.61 -22.79
CA GLU A 728 11.54 33.36 -23.95
C GLU A 728 10.00 33.41 -23.97
N ASN A 729 9.31 32.31 -23.71
CA ASN A 729 7.83 32.25 -23.61
C ASN A 729 7.25 33.04 -22.43
N ARG A 730 8.09 33.66 -21.61
CA ARG A 730 7.72 34.49 -20.46
C ARG A 730 8.38 35.86 -20.54
N ASP A 731 8.70 36.34 -21.74
CA ASP A 731 9.29 37.67 -21.99
C ASP A 731 10.54 37.96 -21.13
N GLY A 732 11.36 36.93 -20.91
CA GLY A 732 12.55 37.01 -20.08
C GLY A 732 12.30 37.12 -18.58
N GLN A 733 11.09 36.80 -18.11
CA GLN A 733 10.72 36.88 -16.70
C GLN A 733 10.83 35.54 -15.96
N TYR A 734 11.23 34.45 -16.63
CA TYR A 734 11.27 33.12 -15.99
C TYR A 734 12.47 32.97 -15.03
N PRO A 735 12.29 32.35 -13.84
CA PRO A 735 13.36 32.23 -12.84
C PRO A 735 14.45 31.23 -13.23
N LEU A 736 15.62 31.36 -12.61
CA LEU A 736 16.68 30.35 -12.67
C LEU A 736 16.21 29.04 -12.04
N LEU A 737 16.68 27.92 -12.59
CA LEU A 737 16.38 26.58 -12.06
C LEU A 737 17.63 25.93 -11.49
N ILE A 738 17.50 25.46 -10.25
CA ILE A 738 18.54 24.66 -9.58
C ILE A 738 17.95 23.31 -9.14
N LEU A 739 18.39 22.23 -9.78
CA LEU A 739 17.91 20.88 -9.52
C LEU A 739 18.94 20.12 -8.66
N ASN A 740 18.52 19.70 -7.46
CA ASN A 740 19.41 19.11 -6.48
C ASN A 740 19.40 17.57 -6.50
N SER A 741 20.57 16.99 -6.35
CA SER A 741 20.85 15.57 -6.25
C SER A 741 21.96 15.33 -5.23
N THR A 742 22.17 14.07 -4.85
CA THR A 742 23.26 13.69 -3.94
C THR A 742 24.19 12.73 -4.67
N GLY A 743 25.48 13.06 -4.75
CA GLY A 743 26.48 12.10 -5.22
C GLY A 743 26.60 10.95 -4.23
N VAL A 744 26.78 9.71 -4.72
CA VAL A 744 26.98 8.53 -3.83
C VAL A 744 28.19 8.72 -2.89
N GLY A 745 29.14 9.59 -3.26
CA GLY A 745 30.26 10.00 -2.40
C GLY A 745 29.93 11.02 -1.31
N GLY A 746 28.66 11.41 -1.12
CA GLY A 746 28.22 12.33 -0.07
C GLY A 746 28.24 13.83 -0.43
N GLN A 747 28.74 14.20 -1.60
CA GLN A 747 28.74 15.57 -2.10
C GLN A 747 27.37 15.96 -2.70
N GLN A 748 27.01 17.25 -2.61
CA GLN A 748 25.84 17.78 -3.30
C GLN A 748 26.07 17.79 -4.81
N GLY A 749 25.06 17.43 -5.59
CA GLY A 749 25.05 17.58 -7.04
C GLY A 749 23.98 18.59 -7.44
N VAL A 750 24.35 19.61 -8.21
CA VAL A 750 23.42 20.65 -8.68
C VAL A 750 23.36 20.66 -10.21
N ALA A 751 22.18 20.72 -10.81
CA ALA A 751 22.03 21.04 -12.23
C ALA A 751 21.48 22.45 -12.37
N THR A 752 22.14 23.29 -13.17
CA THR A 752 21.84 24.73 -13.24
C THR A 752 21.31 25.11 -14.63
N SER A 753 20.31 26.00 -14.69
CA SER A 753 19.74 26.47 -15.96
C SER A 753 20.66 27.38 -16.77
N VAL A 754 21.63 28.02 -16.11
CA VAL A 754 22.70 28.83 -16.71
C VAL A 754 24.05 28.45 -16.10
N PRO A 755 25.16 28.76 -16.77
CA PRO A 755 26.49 28.72 -16.17
C PRO A 755 26.63 29.73 -15.01
N PHE A 756 27.06 29.24 -13.84
CA PHE A 756 27.40 30.04 -12.66
C PHE A 756 28.92 30.15 -12.47
N PRO A 757 29.40 31.14 -11.69
CA PRO A 757 30.77 31.16 -11.16
C PRO A 757 31.14 29.85 -10.44
N ASP A 758 32.42 29.47 -10.49
CA ASP A 758 32.88 28.18 -9.93
C ASP A 758 32.74 28.09 -8.40
N ASP A 759 32.67 29.22 -7.70
CA ASP A 759 32.52 29.33 -6.26
C ASP A 759 31.07 29.60 -5.79
N ALA A 760 30.10 29.64 -6.72
CA ALA A 760 28.70 29.92 -6.43
C ALA A 760 28.06 28.84 -5.53
N PHE A 761 28.46 27.58 -5.68
CA PHE A 761 27.97 26.44 -4.90
C PHE A 761 29.13 25.70 -4.22
N PRO A 762 29.64 26.22 -3.08
CA PRO A 762 30.83 25.67 -2.43
C PRO A 762 30.69 24.19 -2.04
N GLY A 763 31.58 23.34 -2.56
CA GLY A 763 31.57 21.91 -2.28
C GLY A 763 30.52 21.10 -3.05
N ALA A 764 29.69 21.73 -3.88
CA ALA A 764 28.77 21.07 -4.78
C ALA A 764 29.42 20.75 -6.14
N LEU A 765 28.95 19.69 -6.78
CA LEU A 765 29.33 19.33 -8.15
C LEU A 765 28.23 19.79 -9.12
N ILE A 766 28.57 20.69 -10.05
CA ILE A 766 27.65 21.08 -11.13
C ILE A 766 27.51 19.90 -12.12
N THR A 767 26.38 19.19 -12.07
CA THR A 767 26.09 17.93 -12.77
C THR A 767 25.96 18.07 -14.28
N ASN A 768 25.66 19.26 -14.80
CA ASN A 768 25.54 19.55 -16.24
C ASN A 768 26.72 20.33 -16.87
N LYS A 769 27.82 20.61 -16.14
CA LYS A 769 29.07 21.25 -16.68
C LYS A 769 30.24 20.27 -16.86
N PHE A 770 30.83 20.09 -18.04
CA PHE A 770 31.83 19.04 -18.30
C PHE A 770 33.23 19.58 -18.67
N LYS A 771 34.29 19.06 -18.03
CA LYS A 771 35.67 19.61 -18.11
C LYS A 771 36.36 19.52 -19.48
N LYS A 772 36.00 18.55 -20.33
CA LYS A 772 36.69 18.28 -21.61
C LYS A 772 35.90 18.67 -22.86
N ALA A 773 34.68 19.18 -22.67
CA ALA A 773 33.77 19.56 -23.75
C ALA A 773 32.74 20.55 -23.18
N ASP A 774 33.15 21.81 -23.02
CA ASP A 774 32.31 22.88 -22.47
C ASP A 774 31.02 23.13 -23.25
N SER A 775 30.92 22.57 -24.47
CA SER A 775 29.70 22.57 -25.28
C SER A 775 28.72 21.46 -24.93
N LEU A 776 29.03 20.49 -24.05
CA LEU A 776 28.12 19.42 -23.64
C LEU A 776 27.36 19.76 -22.35
N THR A 777 26.10 19.33 -22.29
CA THR A 777 25.23 19.38 -21.12
C THR A 777 24.44 18.06 -20.99
N LEU A 778 23.71 17.88 -19.89
CA LEU A 778 22.75 16.80 -19.72
C LEU A 778 21.46 17.11 -20.49
N THR A 779 20.78 16.06 -20.96
CA THR A 779 19.40 16.22 -21.46
C THR A 779 18.49 16.75 -20.37
N TYR A 780 17.45 17.51 -20.73
CA TYR A 780 16.55 18.15 -19.79
C TYR A 780 15.98 17.17 -18.74
N TYR A 781 15.29 16.13 -19.20
CA TYR A 781 14.76 15.11 -18.29
C TYR A 781 15.84 14.19 -17.72
N GLY A 782 17.03 14.13 -18.33
CA GLY A 782 18.21 13.51 -17.73
C GLY A 782 18.58 14.20 -16.43
N ALA A 783 18.73 15.53 -16.46
CA ALA A 783 18.99 16.36 -15.28
C ALA A 783 17.84 16.32 -14.27
N VAL A 784 16.57 16.42 -14.70
CA VAL A 784 15.42 16.27 -13.78
C VAL A 784 15.44 14.91 -13.09
N SER A 785 15.81 13.84 -13.80
CA SER A 785 15.80 12.49 -13.25
C SER A 785 16.84 12.24 -12.16
N THR A 786 17.93 13.01 -12.08
CA THR A 786 18.97 12.82 -11.04
C THR A 786 18.42 13.11 -9.65
N THR A 787 17.41 13.98 -9.58
CA THR A 787 16.86 14.50 -8.33
C THR A 787 15.98 13.51 -7.58
N ASN A 788 15.45 12.48 -8.26
CA ASN A 788 14.45 11.54 -7.74
C ASN A 788 14.83 10.07 -8.02
N ARG A 789 16.01 9.68 -7.52
CA ARG A 789 16.53 8.30 -7.61
C ARG A 789 16.61 7.65 -6.21
N PHE A 790 15.67 6.74 -5.93
CA PHE A 790 15.67 5.87 -4.75
C PHE A 790 16.24 4.48 -5.07
N PRO A 791 17.46 4.15 -4.61
CA PRO A 791 18.04 2.82 -4.79
C PRO A 791 17.04 1.75 -4.35
N ILE A 792 16.88 0.68 -5.16
CA ILE A 792 15.76 -0.28 -5.22
C ILE A 792 14.75 0.04 -6.33
N PHE A 793 13.90 1.07 -6.18
CA PHE A 793 12.83 1.35 -7.14
C PHE A 793 13.32 2.02 -8.42
N SER A 794 14.30 2.90 -8.30
CA SER A 794 14.96 3.59 -9.43
C SER A 794 16.47 3.49 -9.25
N PRO A 795 17.22 3.12 -10.28
CA PRO A 795 18.66 2.97 -10.17
C PRO A 795 19.32 4.36 -10.08
N THR A 796 20.54 4.40 -9.56
CA THR A 796 21.33 5.63 -9.48
C THR A 796 21.53 6.24 -10.88
N ALA A 797 21.46 7.56 -11.02
CA ALA A 797 21.80 8.22 -12.28
C ALA A 797 23.32 8.28 -12.43
N LYS A 798 23.89 7.57 -13.41
CA LYS A 798 25.32 7.64 -13.71
C LYS A 798 25.57 8.79 -14.67
N ILE A 799 26.51 9.67 -14.33
CA ILE A 799 26.99 10.73 -15.20
C ILE A 799 28.47 10.47 -15.47
N LYS A 800 28.81 10.33 -16.76
CA LYS A 800 30.21 10.12 -17.17
C LYS A 800 31.10 11.22 -16.61
N GLU A 801 32.28 10.84 -16.09
CA GLU A 801 33.26 11.72 -15.44
C GLU A 801 32.86 12.29 -14.07
N LYS A 802 31.61 12.09 -13.62
CA LYS A 802 31.08 12.68 -12.37
C LYS A 802 30.62 11.66 -11.33
N GLY A 803 30.41 10.42 -11.75
CA GLY A 803 30.00 9.33 -10.85
C GLY A 803 28.49 9.12 -10.83
N ALA A 804 27.98 8.56 -9.73
CA ALA A 804 26.59 8.19 -9.57
C ALA A 804 25.86 9.14 -8.61
N PHE A 805 24.61 9.48 -8.96
CA PHE A 805 23.76 10.40 -8.23
C PHE A 805 22.46 9.73 -7.80
N ILE A 806 22.02 10.07 -6.60
CA ILE A 806 20.77 9.65 -5.97
C ILE A 806 19.92 10.87 -5.62
N ASP A 807 18.73 10.62 -5.08
CA ASP A 807 17.79 11.66 -4.64
C ASP A 807 18.47 12.75 -3.79
N GLY A 808 18.18 14.02 -4.08
CA GLY A 808 18.83 15.14 -3.37
C GLY A 808 18.50 15.22 -1.88
N GLY A 809 17.38 14.61 -1.46
CA GLY A 809 16.92 14.62 -0.07
C GLY A 809 17.82 13.80 0.87
N TYR A 810 18.75 13.00 0.34
CA TYR A 810 19.80 12.36 1.13
C TYR A 810 20.88 13.34 1.60
N PHE A 811 21.08 14.46 0.88
CA PHE A 811 21.96 15.54 1.30
C PHE A 811 21.18 16.65 1.97
N GLU A 812 20.26 17.31 1.26
CA GLU A 812 19.53 18.47 1.76
C GLU A 812 18.10 18.43 1.19
N ASN A 813 17.10 18.40 2.06
CA ASN A 813 15.71 18.18 1.68
C ASN A 813 14.84 19.44 1.85
N SER A 814 15.28 20.57 1.29
CA SER A 814 14.48 21.80 1.24
C SER A 814 14.60 22.58 -0.08
N GLY A 815 15.74 22.47 -0.77
CA GLY A 815 16.08 23.33 -1.91
C GLY A 815 16.45 24.76 -1.50
N LEU A 816 16.24 25.15 -0.23
CA LEU A 816 16.56 26.48 0.25
C LEU A 816 18.06 26.73 0.36
N LEU A 817 18.87 25.69 0.57
CA LEU A 817 20.33 25.84 0.57
C LEU A 817 20.81 26.43 -0.75
N SER A 818 20.42 25.82 -1.87
CA SER A 818 20.85 26.31 -3.18
C SER A 818 20.18 27.62 -3.59
N ALA A 819 18.95 27.87 -3.13
CA ALA A 819 18.34 29.20 -3.31
C ALA A 819 19.13 30.29 -2.55
N MET A 820 19.58 29.99 -1.32
CA MET A 820 20.44 30.89 -0.53
C MET A 820 21.83 31.04 -1.16
N GLU A 821 22.40 29.99 -1.74
CA GLU A 821 23.70 30.05 -2.45
C GLU A 821 23.63 30.92 -3.70
N VAL A 822 22.51 30.93 -4.43
CA VAL A 822 22.30 31.88 -5.53
C VAL A 822 22.32 33.32 -5.02
N TYR A 823 21.66 33.62 -3.89
CA TYR A 823 21.73 34.95 -3.26
C TYR A 823 23.17 35.29 -2.83
N ASP A 824 23.87 34.35 -2.19
CA ASP A 824 25.25 34.55 -1.74
C ASP A 824 26.22 34.74 -2.95
N ALA A 825 25.96 34.09 -4.09
CA ALA A 825 26.72 34.28 -5.33
C ALA A 825 26.51 35.67 -5.93
N MET A 826 25.28 36.21 -5.89
CA MET A 826 25.01 37.61 -6.26
C MET A 826 25.81 38.59 -5.40
N ALA A 827 26.00 38.28 -4.11
CA ALA A 827 26.70 39.13 -3.15
C ALA A 827 28.23 39.11 -3.29
N LYS A 828 28.82 38.07 -3.89
CA LYS A 828 30.27 37.87 -3.96
C LYS A 828 30.94 38.46 -5.20
N ASP A 829 30.23 38.63 -6.32
CA ASP A 829 30.82 38.95 -7.64
C ASP A 829 31.39 40.40 -7.79
N GLY A 830 31.80 41.04 -6.69
CA GLY A 830 32.61 42.27 -6.67
C GLY A 830 31.92 43.55 -7.18
N THR A 831 30.74 43.45 -7.80
CA THR A 831 29.88 44.58 -8.17
C THR A 831 28.77 44.74 -7.13
N LEU A 832 28.96 45.65 -6.18
CA LEU A 832 27.96 46.14 -5.21
C LEU A 832 26.66 46.68 -5.84
N GLU A 833 26.51 46.72 -7.18
CA GLU A 833 25.34 47.31 -7.85
C GLU A 833 24.04 46.50 -7.71
N TYR A 834 24.07 45.18 -7.49
CA TYR A 834 22.83 44.37 -7.56
C TYR A 834 22.26 43.98 -6.19
N THR A 835 23.08 43.57 -5.22
CA THR A 835 22.57 43.17 -3.89
C THR A 835 21.99 44.31 -3.08
N ASP A 836 22.50 45.52 -3.29
CA ASP A 836 21.96 46.72 -2.64
C ASP A 836 20.54 47.05 -3.12
N ASN A 837 20.13 46.48 -4.26
CA ASN A 837 18.80 46.64 -4.86
C ASN A 837 17.87 45.43 -4.63
N VAL A 838 18.31 44.37 -3.92
CA VAL A 838 17.51 43.15 -3.71
C VAL A 838 17.17 42.95 -2.24
N GLN A 839 15.89 42.82 -1.95
CA GLN A 839 15.36 42.28 -0.70
C GLN A 839 14.90 40.83 -0.91
N PRO A 840 15.59 39.84 -0.34
CA PRO A 840 15.25 38.44 -0.55
C PRO A 840 14.07 37.99 0.32
N ILE A 841 13.11 37.30 -0.29
CA ILE A 841 12.00 36.63 0.36
C ILE A 841 12.07 35.14 0.02
N PHE A 842 12.25 34.29 1.04
CA PHE A 842 12.33 32.85 0.83
C PHE A 842 10.96 32.21 0.92
N ILE A 843 10.59 31.42 -0.08
CA ILE A 843 9.37 30.61 -0.08
C ILE A 843 9.79 29.15 -0.09
N ASN A 844 9.24 28.34 0.81
CA ASN A 844 9.47 26.89 0.80
C ASN A 844 8.16 26.15 0.53
N ILE A 845 8.09 25.44 -0.59
CA ILE A 845 6.97 24.57 -0.96
C ILE A 845 7.26 23.17 -0.41
N ILE A 846 6.44 22.72 0.53
CA ILE A 846 6.73 21.53 1.34
C ILE A 846 5.65 20.48 1.18
N ASN A 847 6.07 19.25 0.90
CA ASN A 847 5.19 18.09 0.95
C ASN A 847 5.75 16.99 1.88
N SER A 848 5.58 17.18 3.19
CA SER A 848 6.02 16.26 4.25
C SER A 848 5.03 16.29 5.42
N LYS A 849 4.41 15.14 5.75
CA LYS A 849 3.46 15.04 6.86
C LYS A 849 4.18 15.26 8.19
N ASP A 850 5.34 14.64 8.39
CA ASP A 850 6.10 14.77 9.63
C ASP A 850 6.53 16.20 9.90
N PHE A 851 6.97 16.93 8.85
CA PHE A 851 7.31 18.35 8.99
C PHE A 851 6.06 19.18 9.30
N TYR A 852 4.93 18.88 8.64
CA TYR A 852 3.65 19.56 8.88
C TYR A 852 3.15 19.38 10.31
N VAL A 853 3.17 18.15 10.85
CA VAL A 853 2.78 17.86 12.23
C VAL A 853 3.67 18.63 13.19
N LYS A 854 5.01 18.56 13.03
CA LYS A 854 5.94 19.32 13.88
C LYS A 854 5.69 20.83 13.86
N GLN A 855 5.39 21.39 12.69
CA GLN A 855 5.08 22.82 12.57
C GLN A 855 3.76 23.16 13.27
N LYS A 856 2.74 22.30 13.19
CA LYS A 856 1.47 22.45 13.90
C LYS A 856 1.63 22.37 15.41
N LEU A 857 2.47 21.46 15.91
CA LEU A 857 2.78 21.38 17.34
C LEU A 857 3.44 22.66 17.88
N LYS A 858 4.34 23.27 17.10
CA LYS A 858 4.91 24.58 17.43
C LYS A 858 3.84 25.68 17.46
N GLU A 859 2.92 25.69 16.49
CA GLU A 859 1.78 26.62 16.47
C GLU A 859 0.87 26.44 17.69
N TYR A 860 0.69 25.20 18.15
CA TYR A 860 -0.10 24.88 19.34
C TYR A 860 0.63 25.11 20.66
N LYS A 861 1.91 25.48 20.62
CA LYS A 861 2.80 25.71 21.78
C LYS A 861 2.89 24.48 22.69
N LEU A 862 3.02 23.30 22.09
CA LEU A 862 3.15 22.04 22.81
C LEU A 862 4.62 21.67 22.96
N GLU A 863 5.03 21.42 24.20
CA GLU A 863 6.37 20.94 24.55
C GLU A 863 6.28 19.48 25.02
N PRO A 864 7.29 18.63 24.73
CA PRO A 864 7.30 17.26 25.19
C PRO A 864 7.65 17.15 26.68
N ASN A 865 6.83 16.43 27.44
CA ASN A 865 7.01 16.20 28.88
C ASN A 865 8.23 15.34 29.21
N ALA A 866 8.54 14.35 28.37
CA ALA A 866 9.70 13.49 28.50
C ALA A 866 10.09 12.96 27.12
N LYS A 867 11.36 13.08 26.74
CA LYS A 867 11.89 12.35 25.58
C LYS A 867 12.04 10.89 26.00
N THR A 868 11.24 10.00 25.42
CA THR A 868 11.54 8.57 25.54
C THR A 868 12.89 8.32 24.87
N ASP A 869 13.80 7.62 25.57
CA ASP A 869 15.06 7.20 24.96
C ASP A 869 14.73 6.18 23.87
N PRO A 870 14.97 6.50 22.57
CA PRO A 870 14.73 5.54 21.52
C PRO A 870 15.64 4.34 21.75
N SER A 871 15.13 3.14 21.50
CA SER A 871 15.97 1.93 21.51
C SER A 871 17.17 2.13 20.55
N GLU A 872 18.31 1.51 20.86
CA GLU A 872 19.54 1.65 20.07
C GLU A 872 19.35 1.31 18.58
N TYR A 873 18.48 0.34 18.27
CA TYR A 873 18.09 0.02 16.89
C TYR A 873 17.24 1.11 16.23
N GLN A 874 16.33 1.72 16.99
CA GLN A 874 15.46 2.78 16.49
C GLN A 874 16.24 4.08 16.25
N SER A 875 17.19 4.43 17.12
CA SER A 875 18.05 5.61 16.95
C SER A 875 18.97 5.50 15.73
N ILE A 876 19.50 4.31 15.42
CA ILE A 876 20.28 4.05 14.20
C ILE A 876 19.42 4.22 12.94
N ILE A 877 18.23 3.59 12.91
CA ILE A 877 17.32 3.66 11.76
C ILE A 877 16.86 5.11 11.53
N GLU A 878 16.52 5.83 12.60
CA GLU A 878 16.05 7.22 12.52
C GLU A 878 17.16 8.19 12.10
N THR A 879 18.39 8.03 12.58
CA THR A 879 19.52 8.88 12.16
C THR A 879 19.83 8.70 10.67
N ILE A 880 19.72 7.47 10.17
CA ILE A 880 19.93 7.16 8.74
C ILE A 880 18.77 7.70 7.87
N THR A 881 17.59 7.92 8.45
CA THR A 881 16.37 8.32 7.71
C THR A 881 15.91 9.76 7.97
N SER A 882 16.53 10.49 8.91
CA SER A 882 16.13 11.85 9.28
C SER A 882 16.53 12.88 8.22
N THR A 883 15.73 12.99 7.16
CA THR A 883 15.93 13.97 6.08
C THR A 883 15.58 15.42 6.48
N ASN A 884 15.02 15.63 7.68
CA ASN A 884 14.52 16.94 8.12
C ASN A 884 15.54 17.78 8.90
N ILE A 885 16.71 17.25 9.30
CA ILE A 885 17.67 17.98 10.15
C ILE A 885 18.20 19.24 9.44
N LEU A 886 18.72 19.09 8.23
CA LEU A 886 19.29 20.19 7.45
C LEU A 886 18.25 21.24 7.03
N PRO A 887 17.03 20.87 6.58
CA PRO A 887 15.95 21.82 6.34
C PRO A 887 15.68 22.77 7.52
N TYR A 888 15.60 22.23 8.75
CA TYR A 888 15.41 23.08 9.94
C TYR A 888 16.59 24.02 10.18
N TYR A 889 17.81 23.51 10.06
CA TYR A 889 19.01 24.33 10.22
C TYR A 889 19.05 25.50 9.21
N ILE A 890 18.72 25.23 7.95
CA ILE A 890 18.69 26.26 6.90
C ILE A 890 17.59 27.29 7.17
N LEU A 891 16.39 26.84 7.57
CA LEU A 891 15.30 27.74 7.92
C LEU A 891 15.68 28.70 9.06
N GLU A 892 16.31 28.20 10.12
CA GLU A 892 16.77 29.04 11.23
C GLU A 892 17.93 29.96 10.81
N LYS A 893 18.83 29.50 9.95
CA LYS A 893 19.90 30.33 9.38
C LYS A 893 19.36 31.51 8.56
N LEU A 894 18.32 31.29 7.75
CA LEU A 894 17.68 32.35 6.97
C LEU A 894 17.01 33.39 7.87
N LYS A 895 16.28 32.94 8.90
CA LYS A 895 15.67 33.84 9.90
C LYS A 895 16.72 34.64 10.68
N ALA A 896 17.84 34.00 11.05
CA ALA A 896 18.94 34.68 11.75
C ALA A 896 19.62 35.75 10.89
N ARG A 897 19.56 35.63 9.55
CA ARG A 897 19.99 36.68 8.61
C ARG A 897 18.95 37.79 8.40
N GLY A 898 17.79 37.74 9.08
CA GLY A 898 16.73 38.75 8.98
C GLY A 898 15.83 38.60 7.74
N PHE A 899 15.94 37.48 7.01
CA PHE A 899 15.14 37.27 5.80
C PHE A 899 13.73 36.77 6.11
N ALA A 900 12.75 37.24 5.36
CA ALA A 900 11.39 36.73 5.42
C ALA A 900 11.33 35.30 4.86
N VAL A 901 10.67 34.38 5.58
CA VAL A 901 10.53 32.98 5.18
C VAL A 901 9.06 32.55 5.24
N GLU A 902 8.48 32.16 4.12
CA GLU A 902 7.10 31.69 4.02
C GLU A 902 7.04 30.20 3.65
N LEU A 903 6.31 29.41 4.45
CA LEU A 903 6.20 27.96 4.26
C LEU A 903 4.83 27.62 3.66
N ILE A 904 4.78 27.04 2.47
CA ILE A 904 3.55 26.58 1.83
C ILE A 904 3.51 25.05 1.88
N MET A 905 2.89 24.51 2.93
CA MET A 905 2.84 23.08 3.23
C MET A 905 1.50 22.47 2.81
N MET A 906 1.51 21.25 2.28
CA MET A 906 0.27 20.52 2.00
C MET A 906 -0.46 20.15 3.31
N PRO A 907 -1.73 20.51 3.50
CA PRO A 907 -2.51 20.13 4.69
C PRO A 907 -2.73 18.63 4.80
N HIS A 908 -2.65 18.12 6.03
CA HIS A 908 -2.77 16.71 6.40
C HIS A 908 -3.67 16.56 7.62
N LYS A 909 -4.49 15.51 7.68
CA LYS A 909 -5.15 15.18 8.94
C LYS A 909 -4.11 14.72 9.96
N ILE A 910 -4.36 15.07 11.21
CA ILE A 910 -3.48 14.79 12.35
C ILE A 910 -4.28 13.98 13.36
N SER A 911 -3.81 12.78 13.67
CA SER A 911 -4.33 11.97 14.78
C SER A 911 -3.50 12.20 16.06
N LEU A 912 -4.01 11.76 17.20
CA LEU A 912 -3.24 11.76 18.45
C LEU A 912 -1.95 10.92 18.33
N GLU A 913 -2.02 9.78 17.63
CA GLU A 913 -0.86 8.92 17.36
C GLU A 913 0.23 9.66 16.55
N ASP A 914 -0.15 10.49 15.57
CA ASP A 914 0.79 11.32 14.84
C ASP A 914 1.51 12.34 15.76
N VAL A 915 0.78 12.90 16.74
CA VAL A 915 1.31 13.86 17.72
C VAL A 915 2.31 13.17 18.65
N GLU A 916 1.91 12.06 19.26
CA GLU A 916 2.75 11.28 20.18
C GLU A 916 4.01 10.75 19.48
N SER A 917 3.86 10.24 18.25
CA SER A 917 4.99 9.79 17.43
C SER A 917 5.93 10.94 17.06
N SER A 918 5.42 12.14 16.81
CA SER A 918 6.23 13.31 16.48
C SER A 918 6.94 13.90 17.71
N MET A 919 6.32 13.84 18.88
CA MET A 919 6.86 14.31 20.16
C MET A 919 7.83 13.32 20.81
N ARG A 920 7.74 12.03 20.46
CA ARG A 920 8.45 10.91 21.13
C ARG A 920 8.08 10.82 22.62
N GLY A 921 6.81 11.00 22.93
CA GLY A 921 6.28 10.97 24.28
C GLY A 921 4.78 11.18 24.30
N GLU A 922 4.17 10.89 25.45
CA GLU A 922 2.74 11.11 25.70
C GLU A 922 2.45 12.62 25.83
N VAL A 923 1.23 13.00 25.45
CA VAL A 923 0.73 14.38 25.59
C VAL A 923 0.25 14.59 27.03
N GLU A 924 0.65 15.69 27.67
CA GLU A 924 0.26 16.02 29.07
C GLU A 924 -1.25 16.03 29.28
N ASP A 925 -1.96 16.71 28.38
CA ASP A 925 -3.41 16.79 28.35
C ASP A 925 -3.92 16.47 26.93
N PRO A 926 -4.19 15.18 26.65
CA PRO A 926 -4.76 14.77 25.37
C PRO A 926 -6.12 15.42 25.10
N ILE A 927 -6.89 15.75 26.14
CA ILE A 927 -8.22 16.35 26.00
C ILE A 927 -8.10 17.80 25.50
N ALA A 928 -7.15 18.57 26.04
CA ALA A 928 -6.92 19.96 25.62
C ALA A 928 -6.46 20.12 24.16
N ILE A 929 -5.76 19.12 23.60
CA ILE A 929 -5.34 19.17 22.19
C ILE A 929 -6.43 18.67 21.24
N MET A 930 -7.35 17.82 21.68
CA MET A 930 -8.37 17.21 20.82
C MET A 930 -9.23 18.24 20.07
N ASP A 931 -9.65 19.32 20.72
CA ASP A 931 -10.44 20.36 20.07
C ASP A 931 -9.64 21.08 18.97
N LYS A 932 -8.33 21.28 19.18
CA LYS A 932 -7.43 21.85 18.17
C LYS A 932 -7.24 20.90 16.99
N LEU A 933 -7.05 19.60 17.26
CA LEU A 933 -6.92 18.58 16.20
C LEU A 933 -8.21 18.43 15.40
N LYS A 934 -9.36 18.41 16.07
CA LYS A 934 -10.68 18.34 15.45
C LYS A 934 -10.92 19.54 14.55
N LEU A 935 -10.76 20.76 15.07
CA LEU A 935 -10.97 21.98 14.30
C LEU A 935 -10.06 22.03 13.06
N HIS A 936 -8.81 21.59 13.22
CA HIS A 936 -7.88 21.45 12.11
C HIS A 936 -8.34 20.41 11.07
N ASN A 937 -8.71 19.20 11.49
CA ASN A 937 -9.17 18.13 10.59
C ASN A 937 -10.49 18.50 9.89
N ASP A 938 -11.40 19.16 10.61
CA ASP A 938 -12.67 19.66 10.07
C ASP A 938 -12.42 20.70 8.96
N SER A 939 -11.38 21.53 9.08
CA SER A 939 -11.01 22.48 8.03
C SER A 939 -10.58 21.82 6.71
N ILE A 940 -10.01 20.60 6.79
CA ILE A 940 -9.69 19.78 5.62
C ILE A 940 -10.97 19.19 5.03
N ASP A 941 -11.85 18.64 5.87
CA ASP A 941 -13.13 18.08 5.42
C ASP A 941 -14.02 19.15 4.76
N ASP A 942 -14.04 20.36 5.30
CA ASP A 942 -14.71 21.51 4.71
C ASP A 942 -14.15 21.87 3.34
N ALA A 943 -12.82 21.89 3.19
CA ALA A 943 -12.18 22.15 1.90
C ALA A 943 -12.49 21.06 0.87
N LEU A 944 -12.50 19.79 1.29
CA LEU A 944 -12.88 18.65 0.45
C LEU A 944 -14.36 18.71 0.05
N ASN A 945 -15.24 19.11 0.96
CA ASN A 945 -16.68 19.22 0.72
C ASN A 945 -17.03 20.41 -0.20
N LYS A 946 -16.31 21.54 -0.09
CA LYS A 946 -16.48 22.70 -0.97
C LYS A 946 -15.98 22.44 -2.39
N TYR A 947 -14.96 21.61 -2.55
CA TYR A 947 -14.37 21.35 -3.85
C TYR A 947 -15.20 20.36 -4.67
N GLN A 948 -15.94 20.86 -5.66
CA GLN A 948 -16.92 20.10 -6.46
C GLN A 948 -16.39 18.81 -7.12
N LEU A 949 -15.09 18.74 -7.44
CA LEU A 949 -14.48 17.57 -8.09
C LEU A 949 -14.02 16.49 -7.10
N TYR A 950 -14.20 16.70 -5.79
CA TYR A 950 -13.94 15.72 -4.75
C TYR A 950 -15.23 15.20 -4.13
N ASP A 951 -15.45 13.89 -4.19
CA ASP A 951 -16.66 13.26 -3.64
C ASP A 951 -16.38 12.69 -2.24
N LEU A 952 -16.43 13.55 -1.23
CA LEU A 952 -16.15 13.16 0.17
C LEU A 952 -17.08 12.05 0.66
N LYS A 953 -18.36 12.10 0.28
CA LYS A 953 -19.37 11.11 0.70
C LYS A 953 -18.99 9.71 0.23
N ASN A 954 -18.61 9.56 -1.04
CA ASN A 954 -18.38 8.26 -1.63
C ASN A 954 -16.92 7.80 -1.57
N TRP A 955 -15.94 8.71 -1.62
CA TRP A 955 -14.51 8.38 -1.56
C TRP A 955 -13.97 8.33 -0.14
N GLY A 956 -14.60 9.06 0.79
CA GLY A 956 -14.01 9.38 2.09
C GLY A 956 -12.78 10.28 1.93
N VAL A 957 -11.86 10.24 2.89
CA VAL A 957 -10.64 11.06 2.88
C VAL A 957 -9.46 10.23 2.36
N VAL A 958 -9.07 10.47 1.11
CA VAL A 958 -7.98 9.75 0.45
C VAL A 958 -6.77 10.68 0.36
N GLU A 959 -6.06 10.82 1.47
CA GLU A 959 -4.81 11.57 1.48
C GLU A 959 -3.76 10.93 0.54
N PRO A 960 -3.03 11.75 -0.24
CA PRO A 960 -2.03 11.22 -1.14
C PRO A 960 -0.84 10.65 -0.35
N PRO A 961 -0.47 9.36 -0.54
CA PRO A 961 0.71 8.81 0.10
C PRO A 961 1.99 9.26 -0.61
N LEU A 962 3.14 9.05 0.04
CA LEU A 962 4.44 9.13 -0.61
C LEU A 962 4.47 8.11 -1.74
N ALA A 963 4.20 8.52 -2.99
CA ALA A 963 3.89 7.58 -4.06
C ALA A 963 4.51 7.88 -5.42
N ARG A 964 4.78 6.82 -6.19
CA ARG A 964 5.07 6.90 -7.65
C ARG A 964 3.82 6.64 -8.51
N LEU A 965 2.66 6.67 -7.87
CA LEU A 965 1.32 6.58 -8.46
C LEU A 965 0.34 7.20 -7.45
N LEU A 966 -0.36 8.27 -7.83
CA LEU A 966 -1.49 8.81 -7.06
C LEU A 966 -2.77 8.28 -7.65
N SER A 967 -3.82 8.03 -6.84
CA SER A 967 -5.20 7.73 -7.29
C SER A 967 -5.95 9.01 -7.74
N VAL A 968 -7.12 8.91 -8.39
CA VAL A 968 -7.93 10.13 -8.70
C VAL A 968 -8.28 10.88 -7.42
N PRO A 969 -8.82 10.23 -6.37
CA PRO A 969 -9.17 10.93 -5.14
C PRO A 969 -7.94 11.60 -4.51
N ALA A 970 -6.79 10.91 -4.47
CA ALA A 970 -5.54 11.48 -3.95
C ALA A 970 -5.06 12.72 -4.72
N ALA A 971 -5.22 12.75 -6.04
CA ALA A 971 -4.89 13.92 -6.86
C ALA A 971 -5.89 15.08 -6.65
N ARG A 972 -7.19 14.76 -6.57
CA ARG A 972 -8.25 15.74 -6.30
C ARG A 972 -8.15 16.32 -4.88
N TYR A 973 -7.68 15.55 -3.91
CA TYR A 973 -7.39 16.03 -2.56
C TYR A 973 -6.43 17.22 -2.61
N GLN A 974 -5.30 17.10 -3.34
CA GLN A 974 -4.33 18.19 -3.45
C GLN A 974 -4.92 19.43 -4.13
N GLN A 975 -5.74 19.24 -5.18
CA GLN A 975 -6.43 20.35 -5.83
C GLN A 975 -7.40 21.05 -4.89
N ALA A 976 -8.18 20.31 -4.11
CA ALA A 976 -9.05 20.86 -3.09
C ALA A 976 -8.26 21.68 -2.05
N MET A 977 -7.10 21.18 -1.62
CA MET A 977 -6.25 21.91 -0.68
C MET A 977 -5.72 23.23 -1.26
N VAL A 978 -5.31 23.28 -2.53
CA VAL A 978 -4.87 24.53 -3.17
C VAL A 978 -6.02 25.52 -3.38
N LYS A 979 -7.21 25.02 -3.71
CA LYS A 979 -8.36 25.85 -4.12
C LYS A 979 -9.26 26.31 -2.98
N GLU A 980 -9.44 25.49 -1.95
CA GLU A 980 -10.47 25.72 -0.93
C GLU A 980 -9.94 25.77 0.50
N HIS A 981 -8.73 25.27 0.78
CA HIS A 981 -8.24 25.21 2.16
C HIS A 981 -7.85 26.61 2.67
N PRO A 982 -8.41 27.07 3.81
CA PRO A 982 -8.29 28.46 4.27
C PRO A 982 -6.84 28.88 4.50
N LEU A 983 -6.03 28.05 5.16
CA LEU A 983 -4.60 28.37 5.39
C LEU A 983 -3.76 28.48 4.10
N ILE A 984 -4.17 27.78 3.03
CA ILE A 984 -3.45 27.85 1.75
C ILE A 984 -3.91 29.09 0.98
N ARG A 985 -5.22 29.38 0.98
CA ARG A 985 -5.76 30.60 0.39
C ARG A 985 -5.28 31.86 1.09
N GLU A 986 -5.15 31.87 2.41
CA GLU A 986 -4.52 32.98 3.14
C GLU A 986 -3.10 33.24 2.64
N LYS A 987 -2.28 32.19 2.48
CA LYS A 987 -0.91 32.34 1.99
C LYS A 987 -0.89 32.86 0.56
N ILE A 988 -1.67 32.26 -0.33
CA ILE A 988 -1.68 32.59 -1.76
C ILE A 988 -2.32 33.95 -2.01
N ASP A 989 -3.55 34.20 -1.53
CA ASP A 989 -4.38 35.35 -1.89
C ASP A 989 -4.09 36.62 -1.07
N PHE A 990 -3.46 36.45 0.10
CA PHE A 990 -3.13 37.56 0.98
C PHE A 990 -1.62 37.72 1.15
N ARG A 991 -0.92 36.77 1.78
CA ARG A 991 0.50 36.99 2.14
C ARG A 991 1.39 37.21 0.92
N ILE A 992 1.32 36.33 -0.09
CA ILE A 992 2.10 36.48 -1.32
C ILE A 992 1.71 37.74 -2.09
N LYS A 993 0.42 38.10 -2.11
CA LYS A 993 -0.07 39.35 -2.72
C LYS A 993 0.59 40.58 -2.10
N GLU A 994 0.59 40.65 -0.78
CA GLU A 994 1.18 41.77 -0.04
C GLU A 994 2.70 41.82 -0.25
N TYR A 995 3.38 40.67 -0.33
CA TYR A 995 4.80 40.63 -0.66
C TYR A 995 5.12 41.16 -2.07
N ILE A 996 4.31 40.81 -3.08
CA ILE A 996 4.45 41.31 -4.46
C ILE A 996 4.21 42.83 -4.53
N LYS A 997 3.17 43.31 -3.85
CA LYS A 997 2.74 44.72 -3.93
C LYS A 997 3.53 45.67 -3.02
N SER A 998 4.25 45.14 -2.04
CA SER A 998 4.97 45.96 -1.07
C SER A 998 6.05 46.81 -1.75
N LYS A 999 5.98 48.12 -1.51
CA LYS A 999 7.02 49.09 -1.88
C LYS A 999 8.15 49.18 -0.85
N ILE A 1000 7.93 48.62 0.35
CA ILE A 1000 8.94 48.56 1.41
C ILE A 1000 9.60 47.17 1.44
N PRO A 1001 10.86 47.07 1.91
CA PRO A 1001 11.54 45.78 2.04
C PRO A 1001 10.75 44.83 2.94
N VAL A 1002 10.46 43.63 2.44
CA VAL A 1002 9.81 42.56 3.21
C VAL A 1002 10.87 41.80 3.99
N ASP A 1003 10.98 42.12 5.28
CA ASP A 1003 11.86 41.46 6.25
C ASP A 1003 11.04 40.63 7.28
N THR A 1004 11.71 40.13 8.31
CA THR A 1004 11.05 39.40 9.41
C THR A 1004 10.03 40.26 10.16
N THR A 1005 10.27 41.57 10.29
CA THR A 1005 9.38 42.51 10.96
C THR A 1005 8.09 42.72 10.17
N PHE A 1006 8.20 42.95 8.87
CA PHE A 1006 7.06 43.05 7.96
C PHE A 1006 6.24 41.76 7.98
N GLN A 1007 6.91 40.62 7.88
CA GLN A 1007 6.25 39.31 7.94
C GLN A 1007 5.50 39.09 9.26
N TYR A 1008 6.09 39.49 10.39
CA TYR A 1008 5.43 39.41 11.69
C TYR A 1008 4.15 40.27 11.72
N LEU A 1009 4.21 41.49 11.19
CA LEU A 1009 3.06 42.39 11.11
C LEU A 1009 1.94 41.84 10.23
N ILE A 1010 2.25 41.32 9.04
CA ILE A 1010 1.26 40.71 8.16
C ILE A 1010 0.60 39.48 8.81
N ARG A 1011 1.35 38.69 9.57
CA ARG A 1011 0.82 37.50 10.27
C ARG A 1011 -0.13 37.84 11.42
N GLN A 1012 -0.15 39.08 11.91
CA GLN A 1012 -1.11 39.53 12.92
C GLN A 1012 -2.44 40.01 12.30
N VAL A 1013 -2.50 40.22 10.99
CA VAL A 1013 -3.72 40.65 10.31
C VAL A 1013 -4.67 39.47 10.15
N GLU A 1014 -5.91 39.64 10.61
CA GLU A 1014 -6.95 38.61 10.48
C GLU A 1014 -7.41 38.52 9.02
N TYR A 1015 -7.25 37.34 8.41
CA TYR A 1015 -7.69 37.08 7.05
C TYR A 1015 -9.13 36.54 7.02
N SER A 1016 -10.02 37.24 6.30
CA SER A 1016 -11.40 36.78 6.03
C SER A 1016 -11.65 36.66 4.51
N PRO A 1017 -11.99 35.46 4.00
CA PRO A 1017 -12.23 35.23 2.57
C PRO A 1017 -13.36 36.10 1.98
N ASN A 1018 -14.38 36.43 2.77
CA ASN A 1018 -15.54 37.20 2.33
C ASN A 1018 -15.21 38.70 2.18
N ILE A 1019 -14.34 39.24 3.03
CA ILE A 1019 -13.89 40.65 2.95
C ILE A 1019 -13.08 40.87 1.66
N TYR A 1020 -12.24 39.91 1.28
CA TYR A 1020 -11.42 40.01 0.07
C TYR A 1020 -12.17 39.72 -1.23
N LYS A 1021 -13.22 38.89 -1.23
CA LYS A 1021 -14.12 38.74 -2.39
C LYS A 1021 -14.95 40.01 -2.65
N LEU A 1022 -15.37 40.73 -1.61
CA LEU A 1022 -16.13 41.98 -1.72
C LEU A 1022 -15.27 43.18 -2.18
N LYS A 1023 -13.95 43.16 -1.93
CA LYS A 1023 -12.99 44.23 -2.31
C LYS A 1023 -12.34 44.05 -3.70
N ASN A 1024 -12.91 43.22 -4.58
CA ASN A 1024 -12.55 43.20 -6.01
C ASN A 1024 -13.19 44.36 -6.81
N GLY A 1025 -13.91 45.26 -6.13
CA GLY A 1025 -14.17 46.63 -6.58
C GLY A 1025 -13.36 47.60 -5.71
N TYR A 1026 -12.58 48.46 -6.36
CA TYR A 1026 -11.66 49.45 -5.80
C TYR A 1026 -12.13 50.13 -4.49
N ASP A 1027 -11.22 50.23 -3.54
CA ASP A 1027 -11.14 51.41 -2.66
C ASP A 1027 -9.67 51.71 -2.36
N GLU A 1028 -9.18 52.85 -2.86
CA GLU A 1028 -7.82 53.38 -2.66
C GLU A 1028 -7.54 53.74 -1.18
N ALA A 1029 -8.53 53.61 -0.29
CA ALA A 1029 -8.45 53.98 1.13
C ALA A 1029 -7.62 53.03 2.03
N TRP A 1030 -6.96 51.98 1.50
CA TRP A 1030 -5.98 51.17 2.24
C TRP A 1030 -4.52 51.55 1.94
N GLN A 1031 -4.28 52.74 1.36
CA GLN A 1031 -3.01 53.41 1.57
C GLN A 1031 -2.88 53.78 3.05
N ILE A 1032 -2.19 52.92 3.80
CA ILE A 1032 -1.30 53.25 4.92
C ILE A 1032 -1.76 54.51 5.67
N LYS A 1033 -2.74 54.36 6.58
CA LYS A 1033 -2.95 55.31 7.69
C LYS A 1033 -1.87 55.14 8.78
N LYS A 1034 -0.63 54.87 8.35
CA LYS A 1034 0.48 54.38 9.19
C LYS A 1034 1.86 54.91 8.78
N GLU A 1035 1.94 56.00 8.01
CA GLU A 1035 3.22 56.70 7.79
C GLU A 1035 3.58 57.64 8.96
N ASP A 1036 2.60 58.10 9.75
CA ASP A 1036 2.87 59.04 10.86
C ASP A 1036 2.86 58.43 12.28
N SER A 1037 2.28 57.25 12.51
CA SER A 1037 2.06 56.75 13.88
C SER A 1037 3.03 55.66 14.36
N VAL A 1038 3.95 55.18 13.52
CA VAL A 1038 4.84 54.04 13.87
C VAL A 1038 6.31 54.46 14.00
N ARG A 1039 6.64 55.70 13.66
CA ARG A 1039 8.03 56.20 13.75
C ARG A 1039 8.42 56.74 15.13
N ASN A 1040 7.50 56.83 16.10
CA ASN A 1040 7.77 57.46 17.39
C ASN A 1040 8.09 56.50 18.56
N ASP A 1041 7.92 55.18 18.43
CA ASP A 1041 8.16 54.25 19.54
C ASP A 1041 9.38 53.32 19.35
N SER A 1042 10.29 53.63 18.40
CA SER A 1042 11.56 52.91 18.28
C SER A 1042 12.69 53.80 17.70
N LEU A 1043 12.93 54.94 18.36
CA LEU A 1043 14.20 55.67 18.32
C LEU A 1043 14.90 55.55 19.68
#